data_AF-A5UQD1-F1
#
_entry.id   AF-A5UQD1-F1
#
_cell.length_a   1.000
_cell.length_b   1.000
_cell.length_c   1.000
_cell.angle_alpha   90.00
_cell.angle_beta   90.00
_cell.angle_gamma   90.00
#
_symmetry.space_group_name_H-M   'P 1'
#
loop_
_entity.id
_entity.type
_entity.pdbx_description
1 polymer ?
#
loop_
_entity_poly.entity_id
_entity_poly.type
_entity_poly.pdbx_seq_one_letter_code
_entity_poly.pdbx_strand_id
1 'polypeptide(L)'
;MKSSSIVNIAHSHTEARFRVASVQHIALATLLAVIVFGAGLACAPHSLYFDAADSVASRHLVKFSAAESNERERYRWSERGAIVLLFGLTRHPLIIDLRMTSPRPPNAAPAETRLGLGSWRSNAFVVEGDWRRYRVLLPPRPGAPDLRLDMRAFRPAKARDTRELGAAFTRVAVHPVDGLPAPGLAIATLGGIRTVVLLLLPIATFVVMSQLAGRVLPWFAAAAVAGLVAVGAARPVDAVALLPDLWLIPVGTAVGAGIFWGIQSHLSPGLAVLRQFLASDRARLACVLVVASVQGIVFLTLVPPWHHDDEPSHFEYVWLMAFRPSWPAVRTPDPEIAQIGGTGSALSHFPTYYLIVGLPLRFTSGLTVIEQLYVARSVSLVMFVVTVAILGGIARTLFHEGHHMRWLMPLTAALIPPFANIMTAVNNDVGAILGFSLFLWSVVRIIMLGWSTRRAAWVVSAALIAAAMKNVAVAAIFIAPLVLVIAVGLHRRWRWKPLIAALVGAGAVILGSILAWGDPAGWYRYGAVSIDGAARAVVSDSDTPHGQQAFRLTSSISLYDDFSGLATPIASADVPLIAGRTITIGAWVWASHPVTIAGPGVLYNEGARPAVVMTPVIEASTTPRFVAWTFEAPEALSSLQVFIPAPPPAAESPVTLFVDGVVAVQGSFSADTPPIFDRSATSGFWEGRPFANLVRNGSAEQAWPYVRPEVDSAARYLVRISLSRIAASMFDIERTVPLILFDRVPDIIFRSFASLGWGRLMLTGDIWLLALNFVFLITVAGCIRLAVTHNDRSSRRIAIVVFLVIGLLMWMNAVLRTMHAPSVQPPPLPRYGFPAVGSLTLVLAGGWLAWWPPQRRTIGIVTLVLSLVMLNALAYSTIWWLRVVYNAYASSG
;
A
#
# COMPACT_ATOMS: atom_id res chain seq x y z
N MET A 1 21.82 66.26 37.00
CA MET A 1 23.25 65.88 36.95
C MET A 1 23.48 64.97 35.74
N LYS A 2 24.60 65.19 35.05
CA LYS A 2 24.99 64.68 33.72
C LYS A 2 25.08 63.15 33.60
N SER A 3 24.90 62.71 32.34
CA SER A 3 25.63 61.62 31.66
C SER A 3 24.98 60.23 31.61
N SER A 4 24.43 59.88 30.43
CA SER A 4 24.88 58.71 29.63
C SER A 4 23.95 58.46 28.43
N SER A 5 23.95 59.37 27.44
CA SER A 5 23.29 59.19 26.14
C SER A 5 24.28 58.80 25.03
N ILE A 6 25.31 58.02 25.35
CA ILE A 6 26.35 57.60 24.38
C ILE A 6 26.67 56.11 24.55
N VAL A 7 25.69 55.23 24.37
CA VAL A 7 25.93 53.87 23.85
C VAL A 7 24.65 53.39 23.16
N ASN A 8 24.58 53.53 21.83
CA ASN A 8 24.04 52.51 20.92
C ASN A 8 23.93 52.92 19.45
N ILE A 9 24.44 54.09 19.05
CA ILE A 9 24.55 54.45 17.63
C ILE A 9 25.64 53.63 16.93
N ALA A 10 26.68 53.19 17.65
CA ALA A 10 27.71 52.30 17.09
C ALA A 10 27.20 50.86 16.82
N HIS A 11 26.28 50.34 17.63
CA HIS A 11 25.72 48.99 17.43
C HIS A 11 24.78 48.94 16.21
N SER A 12 24.01 49.99 15.96
CA SER A 12 23.15 50.08 14.77
C SER A 12 23.93 50.23 13.47
N HIS A 13 25.06 50.95 13.46
CA HIS A 13 25.95 51.03 12.30
C HIS A 13 26.74 49.74 12.04
N THR A 14 27.06 48.97 13.09
CA THR A 14 27.76 47.68 12.95
C THR A 14 26.81 46.58 12.46
N GLU A 15 25.56 46.56 12.93
CA GLU A 15 24.50 45.71 12.36
C GLU A 15 24.14 46.13 10.93
N ALA A 16 24.05 47.43 10.63
CA ALA A 16 23.76 47.91 9.27
C ALA A 16 24.91 47.61 8.29
N ARG A 17 26.18 47.70 8.72
CA ARG A 17 27.34 47.26 7.93
C ARG A 17 27.36 45.74 7.75
N PHE A 18 26.93 44.97 8.75
CA PHE A 18 26.71 43.52 8.59
C PHE A 18 25.56 43.19 7.62
N ARG A 19 24.51 44.03 7.56
CA ARG A 19 23.36 43.88 6.64
C ARG A 19 23.70 44.14 5.17
N VAL A 20 24.61 45.08 4.87
CA VAL A 20 25.07 45.32 3.49
C VAL A 20 26.15 44.32 3.09
N ALA A 21 27.02 43.94 4.04
CA ALA A 21 28.02 42.90 3.83
C ALA A 21 27.35 41.54 3.52
N SER A 22 26.28 41.14 4.22
CA SER A 22 25.65 39.81 4.00
C SER A 22 25.14 39.60 2.58
N VAL A 23 24.56 40.63 1.95
CA VAL A 23 24.07 40.56 0.56
C VAL A 23 25.24 40.45 -0.42
N GLN A 24 26.30 41.22 -0.23
CA GLN A 24 27.51 41.15 -1.05
C GLN A 24 28.20 39.78 -0.93
N HIS A 25 28.22 39.18 0.26
CA HIS A 25 28.79 37.86 0.48
C HIS A 25 27.94 36.74 -0.12
N ILE A 26 26.61 36.84 -0.05
CA ILE A 26 25.70 35.89 -0.74
C ILE A 26 25.84 36.04 -2.26
N ALA A 27 25.92 37.26 -2.79
CA ALA A 27 26.13 37.51 -4.21
C ALA A 27 27.48 36.93 -4.69
N LEU A 28 28.54 37.12 -3.92
CA LEU A 28 29.85 36.56 -4.21
C LEU A 28 29.87 35.02 -4.11
N ALA A 29 29.23 34.43 -3.10
CA ALA A 29 29.08 32.98 -2.97
C ALA A 29 28.25 32.39 -4.13
N THR A 30 27.23 33.10 -4.57
CA THR A 30 26.42 32.75 -5.75
C THR A 30 27.28 32.79 -7.01
N LEU A 31 28.07 33.86 -7.20
CA LEU A 31 28.97 33.99 -8.34
C LEU A 31 30.01 32.86 -8.38
N LEU A 32 30.62 32.54 -7.23
CA LEU A 32 31.55 31.41 -7.10
C LEU A 32 30.89 30.06 -7.39
N ALA A 33 29.68 29.83 -6.86
CA ALA A 33 28.92 28.62 -7.14
C ALA A 33 28.60 28.49 -8.64
N VAL A 34 28.23 29.58 -9.31
CA VAL A 34 27.99 29.62 -10.76
C VAL A 34 29.26 29.37 -11.56
N ILE A 35 30.40 29.97 -11.19
CA ILE A 35 31.69 29.76 -11.87
C ILE A 35 32.14 28.31 -11.73
N VAL A 36 32.10 27.76 -10.51
CA VAL A 36 32.55 26.39 -10.22
C VAL A 36 31.61 25.36 -10.88
N PHE A 37 30.30 25.60 -10.86
CA PHE A 37 29.33 24.80 -11.59
C PHE A 37 29.54 24.88 -13.12
N GLY A 38 29.79 26.08 -13.65
CA GLY A 38 30.10 26.31 -15.06
C GLY A 38 31.39 25.62 -15.50
N ALA A 39 32.43 25.61 -14.67
CA ALA A 39 33.66 24.86 -14.91
C ALA A 39 33.39 23.34 -14.91
N GLY A 40 32.58 22.84 -13.98
CA GLY A 40 32.15 21.44 -13.96
C GLY A 40 31.39 21.06 -15.24
N LEU A 41 30.46 21.90 -15.71
CA LEU A 41 29.75 21.71 -16.97
C LEU A 41 30.67 21.75 -18.19
N ALA A 42 31.68 22.61 -18.20
CA ALA A 42 32.67 22.68 -19.28
C ALA A 42 33.53 21.41 -19.38
N CYS A 43 33.74 20.72 -18.25
CA CYS A 43 34.46 19.45 -18.16
C CYS A 43 33.56 18.21 -18.35
N ALA A 44 32.25 18.38 -18.55
CA ALA A 44 31.33 17.26 -18.69
C ALA A 44 31.58 16.50 -20.02
N PRO A 45 31.68 15.15 -20.00
CA PRO A 45 31.90 14.38 -21.20
C PRO A 45 30.66 14.44 -22.11
N HIS A 46 30.91 14.62 -23.41
CA HIS A 46 29.88 14.80 -24.45
C HIS A 46 29.20 13.52 -24.88
N SER A 47 29.68 12.36 -24.41
CA SER A 47 29.22 11.05 -24.83
C SER A 47 29.11 10.11 -23.65
N LEU A 48 28.07 9.27 -23.65
CA LEU A 48 27.97 8.14 -22.73
C LEU A 48 28.75 6.97 -23.33
N TYR A 49 29.77 6.51 -22.63
CA TYR A 49 30.56 5.35 -23.02
C TYR A 49 30.76 4.46 -21.80
N PHE A 50 30.40 3.19 -21.92
CA PHE A 50 30.73 2.18 -20.92
C PHE A 50 30.86 0.80 -21.55
N ASP A 51 31.75 -0.01 -20.99
CA ASP A 51 31.84 -1.42 -21.34
C ASP A 51 30.79 -2.20 -20.54
N ALA A 52 30.05 -3.09 -21.19
CA ALA A 52 28.89 -3.76 -20.60
C ALA A 52 29.26 -4.64 -19.39
N ALA A 53 30.51 -5.09 -19.32
CA ALA A 53 31.02 -5.88 -18.20
C ALA A 53 31.34 -5.05 -16.94
N ASP A 54 31.47 -3.73 -17.05
CA ASP A 54 31.79 -2.88 -15.91
C ASP A 54 30.67 -2.89 -14.88
N SER A 55 31.03 -2.75 -13.61
CA SER A 55 30.07 -2.67 -12.51
C SER A 55 29.13 -1.49 -12.68
N VAL A 56 29.62 -0.38 -13.25
CA VAL A 56 28.85 0.84 -13.53
C VAL A 56 27.78 0.64 -14.61
N ALA A 57 27.98 -0.31 -15.54
CA ALA A 57 27.04 -0.58 -16.63
C ALA A 57 25.66 -1.06 -16.15
N SER A 58 25.60 -1.69 -14.97
CA SER A 58 24.34 -2.13 -14.36
C SER A 58 23.35 -0.99 -14.07
N ARG A 59 23.84 0.26 -13.98
CA ARG A 59 22.99 1.46 -13.84
C ARG A 59 22.30 1.87 -15.13
N HIS A 60 22.85 1.45 -16.28
CA HIS A 60 22.37 1.79 -17.62
C HIS A 60 21.65 0.64 -18.31
N LEU A 61 21.88 -0.59 -17.87
CA LEU A 61 21.38 -1.79 -18.50
C LEU A 61 20.32 -2.46 -17.61
N VAL A 62 19.06 -2.43 -18.04
CA VAL A 62 17.93 -3.07 -17.34
C VAL A 62 17.50 -4.32 -18.09
N LYS A 63 17.31 -5.43 -17.35
CA LYS A 63 17.09 -6.80 -17.89
C LYS A 63 18.27 -7.29 -18.74
N PHE A 64 19.45 -7.24 -18.14
CA PHE A 64 20.66 -7.87 -18.66
C PHE A 64 21.18 -8.85 -17.62
N SER A 65 21.74 -9.96 -18.09
CA SER A 65 22.35 -10.98 -17.25
C SER A 65 23.56 -10.43 -16.48
N ALA A 66 24.06 -11.23 -15.52
CA ALA A 66 25.37 -11.01 -14.93
C ALA A 66 26.47 -10.96 -16.00
N ALA A 67 27.57 -10.26 -15.68
CA ALA A 67 28.72 -10.17 -16.57
C ALA A 67 29.37 -11.55 -16.73
N GLU A 68 29.52 -11.96 -17.98
CA GLU A 68 30.18 -13.19 -18.40
C GLU A 68 31.48 -12.85 -19.13
N SER A 69 32.32 -13.86 -19.36
CA SER A 69 33.55 -13.72 -20.11
C SER A 69 33.83 -14.97 -20.93
N ASN A 70 34.38 -14.78 -22.11
CA ASN A 70 35.05 -15.83 -22.87
C ASN A 70 36.57 -15.56 -22.89
N GLU A 71 37.33 -16.31 -23.70
CA GLU A 71 38.79 -16.19 -23.79
C GLU A 71 39.29 -14.81 -24.24
N ARG A 72 38.44 -13.98 -24.86
CA ARG A 72 38.86 -12.71 -25.50
C ARG A 72 38.16 -11.49 -24.93
N GLU A 73 36.91 -11.62 -24.47
CA GLU A 73 36.04 -10.49 -24.16
C GLU A 73 35.13 -10.77 -22.96
N ARG A 74 34.71 -9.70 -22.27
CA ARG A 74 33.70 -9.74 -21.21
C ARG A 74 32.43 -9.06 -21.70
N TYR A 75 31.27 -9.65 -21.43
CA TYR A 75 29.99 -9.23 -22.01
C TYR A 75 28.81 -9.47 -21.08
N ARG A 76 27.64 -8.92 -21.42
CA ARG A 76 26.35 -9.24 -20.78
C ARG A 76 25.30 -9.59 -21.82
N TRP A 77 24.47 -10.59 -21.54
CA TRP A 77 23.34 -10.91 -22.38
C TRP A 77 22.14 -10.02 -22.07
N SER A 78 21.49 -9.49 -23.10
CA SER A 78 20.18 -8.86 -22.97
C SER A 78 19.11 -9.94 -22.77
N GLU A 79 18.08 -9.66 -21.97
CA GLU A 79 16.91 -10.52 -21.81
C GLU A 79 15.69 -9.94 -22.56
N ARG A 80 14.54 -10.61 -22.47
CA ARG A 80 13.31 -10.16 -23.14
C ARG A 80 12.85 -8.79 -22.62
N GLY A 81 12.79 -7.81 -23.53
CA GLY A 81 12.45 -6.42 -23.24
C GLY A 81 13.57 -5.65 -22.54
N ALA A 82 14.82 -5.98 -22.87
CA ALA A 82 16.00 -5.26 -22.39
C ALA A 82 15.97 -3.77 -22.75
N ILE A 83 16.51 -2.95 -21.85
CA ILE A 83 16.45 -1.50 -21.93
C ILE A 83 17.82 -0.90 -21.64
N VAL A 84 18.24 0.04 -22.49
CA VAL A 84 19.39 0.92 -22.26
C VAL A 84 18.87 2.28 -21.81
N LEU A 85 19.17 2.66 -20.57
CA LEU A 85 18.77 3.94 -19.99
C LEU A 85 19.71 5.05 -20.48
N LEU A 86 19.16 5.98 -21.25
CA LEU A 86 19.85 7.11 -21.88
C LEU A 86 19.73 8.42 -21.09
N PHE A 87 18.87 8.45 -20.06
CA PHE A 87 18.79 9.53 -19.05
C PHE A 87 18.86 10.96 -19.62
N GLY A 88 17.84 11.39 -20.37
CA GLY A 88 17.72 12.79 -20.81
C GLY A 88 18.54 13.17 -22.06
N LEU A 89 19.47 12.32 -22.51
CA LEU A 89 20.22 12.50 -23.76
C LEU A 89 19.32 12.52 -25.01
N THR A 90 18.12 11.98 -24.91
CA THR A 90 17.16 11.83 -26.02
C THR A 90 16.54 13.13 -26.50
N ARG A 91 16.88 14.28 -25.94
CA ARG A 91 16.38 15.58 -26.40
C ARG A 91 16.99 16.03 -27.73
N HIS A 92 18.08 15.41 -28.16
CA HIS A 92 18.82 15.68 -29.40
C HIS A 92 18.91 14.42 -30.27
N PRO A 93 19.22 14.54 -31.57
CA PRO A 93 19.55 13.39 -32.39
C PRO A 93 20.80 12.70 -31.84
N LEU A 94 20.76 11.36 -31.73
CA LEU A 94 21.83 10.55 -31.13
C LEU A 94 22.36 9.52 -32.12
N ILE A 95 23.66 9.32 -32.15
CA ILE A 95 24.31 8.15 -32.72
C ILE A 95 24.55 7.15 -31.59
N ILE A 96 23.95 5.97 -31.69
CA ILE A 96 24.24 4.87 -30.79
C ILE A 96 25.12 3.86 -31.51
N ASP A 97 26.27 3.53 -30.91
CA ASP A 97 27.17 2.47 -31.33
C ASP A 97 27.08 1.31 -30.32
N LEU A 98 26.50 0.20 -30.76
CA LEU A 98 26.35 -1.04 -29.98
C LEU A 98 27.28 -2.09 -30.56
N ARG A 99 28.17 -2.65 -29.73
CA ARG A 99 28.93 -3.84 -30.12
C ARG A 99 28.24 -5.09 -29.57
N MET A 100 27.62 -5.85 -30.47
CA MET A 100 26.71 -6.95 -30.13
C MET A 100 27.01 -8.21 -30.93
N THR A 101 26.61 -9.36 -30.37
CA THR A 101 26.52 -10.64 -31.08
C THR A 101 25.36 -11.47 -30.55
N SER A 102 24.82 -12.38 -31.35
CA SER A 102 23.79 -13.33 -30.90
C SER A 102 24.07 -14.70 -31.54
N PRO A 103 25.07 -15.46 -31.06
CA PRO A 103 25.29 -16.82 -31.52
C PRO A 103 24.08 -17.68 -31.15
N ARG A 104 23.48 -18.35 -32.15
CA ARG A 104 22.28 -19.17 -31.97
C ARG A 104 22.48 -20.62 -32.41
N PRO A 105 21.76 -21.57 -31.81
CA PRO A 105 21.70 -22.94 -32.32
C PRO A 105 21.23 -22.97 -33.78
N PRO A 106 21.63 -23.97 -34.59
CA PRO A 106 21.27 -24.05 -36.02
C PRO A 106 19.76 -24.01 -36.30
N ASN A 107 18.94 -24.48 -35.35
CA ASN A 107 17.47 -24.57 -35.49
C ASN A 107 16.72 -23.39 -34.86
N ALA A 108 17.42 -22.39 -34.32
CA ALA A 108 16.80 -21.25 -33.67
C ALA A 108 16.53 -20.11 -34.67
N ALA A 109 15.41 -19.40 -34.49
CA ALA A 109 15.07 -18.26 -35.33
C ALA A 109 16.14 -17.15 -35.24
N PRO A 110 16.39 -16.39 -36.34
CA PRO A 110 17.36 -15.30 -36.37
C PRO A 110 17.14 -14.28 -35.24
N ALA A 111 18.22 -13.64 -34.79
CA ALA A 111 18.18 -12.59 -33.77
C ALA A 111 17.66 -11.27 -34.33
N GLU A 112 16.43 -11.27 -34.83
CA GLU A 112 15.76 -10.07 -35.30
C GLU A 112 15.48 -9.14 -34.11
N THR A 113 15.90 -7.88 -34.27
CA THR A 113 15.76 -6.83 -33.25
C THR A 113 15.22 -5.56 -33.86
N ARG A 114 14.44 -4.82 -33.06
CA ARG A 114 14.03 -3.43 -33.32
C ARG A 114 14.48 -2.55 -32.16
N LEU A 115 14.91 -1.33 -32.48
CA LEU A 115 15.20 -0.31 -31.48
C LEU A 115 13.95 0.54 -31.28
N GLY A 116 13.54 0.72 -30.02
CA GLY A 116 12.42 1.57 -29.65
C GLY A 116 12.85 2.78 -28.83
N LEU A 117 12.36 3.96 -29.18
CA LEU A 117 12.57 5.20 -28.43
C LEU A 117 11.24 5.94 -28.30
N GLY A 118 10.56 5.79 -27.17
CA GLY A 118 9.18 6.26 -27.00
C GLY A 118 8.23 5.58 -28.00
N SER A 119 7.52 6.37 -28.81
CA SER A 119 6.69 5.86 -29.91
C SER A 119 7.46 5.55 -31.19
N TRP A 120 8.73 5.96 -31.31
CA TRP A 120 9.54 5.63 -32.47
C TRP A 120 10.03 4.18 -32.41
N ARG A 121 10.07 3.52 -33.56
CA ARG A 121 10.62 2.17 -33.76
C ARG A 121 11.50 2.17 -35.00
N SER A 122 12.66 1.53 -34.93
CA SER A 122 13.48 1.27 -36.11
C SER A 122 12.86 0.16 -36.96
N ASN A 123 13.32 0.07 -38.21
CA ASN A 123 13.15 -1.16 -38.98
C ASN A 123 13.82 -2.33 -38.25
N ALA A 124 13.32 -3.53 -38.49
CA ALA A 124 13.93 -4.73 -37.97
C ALA A 124 15.28 -4.99 -38.65
N PHE A 125 16.26 -5.44 -37.88
CA PHE A 125 17.54 -5.90 -38.40
C PHE A 125 18.00 -7.14 -37.62
N VAL A 126 18.86 -7.94 -38.25
CA VAL A 126 19.36 -9.18 -37.65
C VAL A 126 20.68 -8.90 -36.92
N VAL A 127 20.78 -9.34 -35.67
CA VAL A 127 22.05 -9.41 -34.95
C VAL A 127 22.75 -10.71 -35.31
N GLU A 128 23.99 -10.59 -35.77
CA GLU A 128 24.73 -11.71 -36.34
C GLU A 128 25.42 -12.55 -35.25
N GLY A 129 25.78 -13.78 -35.60
CA GLY A 129 26.44 -14.72 -34.69
C GLY A 129 27.90 -14.37 -34.36
N ASP A 130 28.49 -13.41 -35.09
CA ASP A 130 29.81 -12.82 -34.85
C ASP A 130 29.70 -11.44 -34.19
N TRP A 131 30.78 -10.98 -33.54
CA TRP A 131 30.81 -9.66 -32.91
C TRP A 131 30.82 -8.54 -33.95
N ARG A 132 29.73 -7.79 -34.05
CA ARG A 132 29.60 -6.65 -34.97
C ARG A 132 29.29 -5.35 -34.24
N ARG A 133 29.63 -4.24 -34.89
CA ARG A 133 29.25 -2.89 -34.45
C ARG A 133 28.02 -2.44 -35.22
N TYR A 134 26.98 -2.09 -34.49
CA TYR A 134 25.71 -1.58 -35.01
C TYR A 134 25.62 -0.11 -34.65
N ARG A 135 25.66 0.75 -35.67
CA ARG A 135 25.58 2.20 -35.49
C ARG A 135 24.24 2.70 -35.99
N VAL A 136 23.44 3.29 -35.10
CA VAL A 136 22.07 3.75 -35.40
C VAL A 136 21.92 5.21 -35.05
N LEU A 137 21.39 5.98 -36.01
CA LEU A 137 20.96 7.35 -35.81
C LEU A 137 19.53 7.36 -35.25
N LEU A 138 19.36 7.89 -34.05
CA LEU A 138 18.08 8.06 -33.38
C LEU A 138 17.59 9.51 -33.51
N PRO A 139 16.27 9.70 -33.71
CA PRO A 139 15.68 11.03 -33.71
C PRO A 139 15.59 11.62 -32.30
N PRO A 140 15.56 12.97 -32.17
CA PRO A 140 15.28 13.61 -30.89
C PRO A 140 13.87 13.28 -30.42
N ARG A 141 13.75 12.79 -29.19
CA ARG A 141 12.51 12.44 -28.49
C ARG A 141 12.57 12.92 -27.03
N PRO A 142 12.22 14.19 -26.77
CA PRO A 142 12.08 14.70 -25.41
C PRO A 142 11.04 13.86 -24.64
N GLY A 143 11.46 13.24 -23.54
CA GLY A 143 10.56 12.46 -22.67
C GLY A 143 10.63 10.93 -22.83
N ALA A 144 11.44 10.39 -23.75
CA ALA A 144 11.78 8.97 -23.78
C ALA A 144 13.14 8.76 -23.08
N PRO A 145 13.20 8.34 -21.80
CA PRO A 145 14.48 8.20 -21.09
C PRO A 145 15.25 6.94 -21.51
N ASP A 146 14.62 6.04 -22.26
CA ASP A 146 15.05 4.68 -22.47
C ASP A 146 15.02 4.25 -23.94
N LEU A 147 16.08 3.53 -24.36
CA LEU A 147 16.13 2.80 -25.62
C LEU A 147 15.78 1.34 -25.36
N ARG A 148 14.71 0.87 -26.00
CA ARG A 148 14.23 -0.51 -25.88
C ARG A 148 14.80 -1.38 -26.99
N LEU A 149 15.18 -2.60 -26.60
CA LEU A 149 15.63 -3.65 -27.49
C LEU A 149 14.49 -4.66 -27.62
N ASP A 150 13.67 -4.48 -28.65
CA ASP A 150 12.60 -5.41 -29.00
C ASP A 150 13.21 -6.57 -29.81
N MET A 151 13.87 -7.49 -29.10
CA MET A 151 14.57 -8.64 -29.68
C MET A 151 13.86 -9.95 -29.35
N ARG A 152 13.84 -10.89 -30.31
CA ARG A 152 13.42 -12.27 -30.05
C ARG A 152 14.48 -12.99 -29.21
N ALA A 153 14.17 -13.30 -27.96
CA ALA A 153 15.05 -14.12 -27.11
C ALA A 153 15.04 -15.60 -27.54
N PHE A 154 16.10 -16.34 -27.20
CA PHE A 154 16.21 -17.79 -27.36
C PHE A 154 16.72 -18.42 -26.07
N ARG A 155 16.50 -19.73 -25.91
CA ARG A 155 17.07 -20.49 -24.79
C ARG A 155 18.31 -21.25 -25.28
N PRO A 156 19.45 -21.16 -24.57
CA PRO A 156 20.63 -21.97 -24.88
C PRO A 156 20.30 -23.47 -24.82
N ALA A 157 20.95 -24.28 -25.67
CA ALA A 157 20.73 -25.73 -25.71
C ALA A 157 21.24 -26.47 -24.46
N LYS A 158 21.99 -25.83 -23.57
CA LYS A 158 22.47 -26.44 -22.33
C LYS A 158 21.32 -26.57 -21.35
N ALA A 159 20.97 -27.81 -20.98
CA ALA A 159 19.82 -28.16 -20.13
C ALA A 159 19.74 -27.43 -18.76
N ARG A 160 20.84 -26.84 -18.27
CA ARG A 160 20.88 -26.09 -17.00
C ARG A 160 20.70 -24.57 -17.15
N ASP A 161 20.81 -24.02 -18.36
CA ASP A 161 20.65 -22.58 -18.58
C ASP A 161 19.22 -22.29 -19.07
N THR A 162 18.35 -21.92 -18.13
CA THR A 162 16.93 -21.64 -18.39
C THR A 162 16.66 -20.22 -18.86
N ARG A 163 17.71 -19.37 -18.99
CA ARG A 163 17.57 -17.96 -19.34
C ARG A 163 17.13 -17.77 -20.78
N GLU A 164 16.29 -16.75 -21.01
CA GLU A 164 15.90 -16.29 -22.34
C GLU A 164 16.85 -15.19 -22.80
N LEU A 165 17.86 -15.56 -23.60
CA LEU A 165 18.94 -14.69 -24.03
C LEU A 165 18.63 -14.05 -25.39
N GLY A 166 18.88 -12.75 -25.51
CA GLY A 166 18.82 -11.99 -26.76
C GLY A 166 20.19 -11.92 -27.43
N ALA A 167 20.85 -10.76 -27.33
CA ALA A 167 22.19 -10.53 -27.80
C ALA A 167 23.15 -10.26 -26.63
N ALA A 168 24.39 -10.68 -26.78
CA ALA A 168 25.48 -10.31 -25.89
C ALA A 168 26.04 -8.95 -26.30
N PHE A 169 26.33 -8.10 -25.31
CA PHE A 169 26.87 -6.76 -25.47
C PHE A 169 28.24 -6.67 -24.83
N THR A 170 29.20 -6.08 -25.53
CA THR A 170 30.52 -5.74 -24.96
C THR A 170 30.64 -4.25 -24.70
N ARG A 171 30.06 -3.42 -25.58
CA ARG A 171 30.21 -1.96 -25.53
C ARG A 171 28.91 -1.27 -25.92
N VAL A 172 28.60 -0.20 -25.19
CA VAL A 172 27.55 0.76 -25.53
C VAL A 172 28.15 2.15 -25.54
N ALA A 173 28.06 2.83 -26.68
CA ALA A 173 28.47 4.22 -26.82
C ALA A 173 27.34 5.05 -27.43
N VAL A 174 27.11 6.24 -26.90
CA VAL A 174 26.06 7.15 -27.32
C VAL A 174 26.65 8.54 -27.48
N HIS A 175 26.52 9.10 -28.68
CA HIS A 175 27.07 10.39 -29.07
C HIS A 175 25.95 11.26 -29.63
N PRO A 176 25.79 12.52 -29.19
CA PRO A 176 24.91 13.47 -29.86
C PRO A 176 25.46 13.83 -31.24
N VAL A 177 24.56 14.05 -32.19
CA VAL A 177 24.91 14.43 -33.59
C VAL A 177 25.25 15.92 -33.67
N ASP A 178 24.59 16.72 -32.85
CA ASP A 178 24.72 18.18 -32.88
C ASP A 178 26.01 18.59 -32.18
N GLY A 179 26.90 19.30 -32.88
CA GLY A 179 28.15 19.89 -32.35
C GLY A 179 27.94 21.02 -31.32
N LEU A 180 26.89 20.92 -30.49
CA LEU A 180 26.60 21.85 -29.41
C LEU A 180 27.77 21.88 -28.40
N PRO A 181 28.08 23.05 -27.83
CA PRO A 181 29.12 23.16 -26.82
C PRO A 181 28.76 22.32 -25.56
N ALA A 182 29.80 21.73 -24.94
CA ALA A 182 29.71 20.83 -23.76
C ALA A 182 28.66 21.24 -22.70
N PRO A 183 28.57 22.53 -22.31
CA PRO A 183 27.69 22.95 -21.22
C PRO A 183 26.19 22.77 -21.53
N GLY A 184 25.79 22.93 -22.80
CA GLY A 184 24.38 22.85 -23.21
C GLY A 184 23.81 21.44 -23.08
N LEU A 185 24.60 20.43 -23.45
CA LEU A 185 24.23 19.02 -23.38
C LEU A 185 24.13 18.53 -21.93
N ALA A 186 25.04 18.96 -21.06
CA ALA A 186 25.06 18.58 -19.66
C ALA A 186 23.85 19.14 -18.87
N ILE A 187 23.46 20.40 -19.12
CA ILE A 187 22.24 20.99 -18.53
C ILE A 187 20.98 20.27 -19.02
N ALA A 188 20.92 19.92 -20.31
CA ALA A 188 19.80 19.17 -20.87
C ALA A 188 19.66 17.77 -20.23
N THR A 189 20.78 17.13 -19.89
CA THR A 189 20.86 15.81 -19.24
C THR A 189 20.46 15.88 -17.75
N LEU A 190 21.00 16.84 -17.00
CA LEU A 190 20.64 17.05 -15.58
C LEU A 190 19.16 17.43 -15.42
N GLY A 191 18.64 18.23 -16.35
CA GLY A 191 17.32 18.84 -16.26
C GLY A 191 17.34 20.12 -15.40
N GLY A 192 16.38 21.01 -15.66
CA GLY A 192 16.34 22.34 -15.05
C GLY A 192 16.25 22.32 -13.52
N ILE A 193 15.44 21.42 -12.95
CA ILE A 193 15.25 21.34 -11.50
C ILE A 193 16.53 20.87 -10.79
N ARG A 194 17.20 19.81 -11.30
CA ARG A 194 18.48 19.34 -10.72
C ARG A 194 19.55 20.41 -10.79
N THR A 195 19.63 21.08 -11.93
CA THR A 195 20.56 22.19 -12.16
C THR A 195 20.37 23.28 -11.11
N VAL A 196 19.12 23.68 -10.85
CA VAL A 196 18.80 24.67 -9.82
C VAL A 196 19.15 24.17 -8.42
N VAL A 197 18.80 22.94 -8.05
CA VAL A 197 19.09 22.39 -6.70
C VAL A 197 20.60 22.29 -6.45
N LEU A 198 21.36 21.77 -7.42
CA LEU A 198 22.81 21.66 -7.34
C LEU A 198 23.47 23.04 -7.25
N LEU A 199 22.97 24.03 -7.98
CA LEU A 199 23.48 25.39 -7.95
C LEU A 199 23.15 26.11 -6.63
N LEU A 200 22.01 25.79 -6.01
CA LEU A 200 21.59 26.35 -4.72
C LEU A 200 22.25 25.68 -3.51
N LEU A 201 22.78 24.46 -3.62
CA LEU A 201 23.41 23.70 -2.54
C LEU A 201 24.59 24.45 -1.87
N PRO A 202 25.60 24.94 -2.61
CA PRO A 202 26.71 25.71 -2.03
C PRO A 202 26.25 27.01 -1.38
N ILE A 203 25.22 27.64 -1.95
CA ILE A 203 24.63 28.88 -1.43
C ILE A 203 23.91 28.60 -0.10
N ALA A 204 23.10 27.54 -0.04
CA ALA A 204 22.43 27.14 1.19
C ALA A 204 23.44 26.74 2.28
N THR A 205 24.50 25.99 1.94
CA THR A 205 25.59 25.66 2.87
C THR A 205 26.29 26.91 3.38
N PHE A 206 26.61 27.87 2.51
CA PHE A 206 27.19 29.16 2.88
C PHE A 206 26.30 29.90 3.88
N VAL A 207 25.01 30.04 3.55
CA VAL A 207 24.02 30.76 4.36
C VAL A 207 23.85 30.11 5.73
N VAL A 208 23.72 28.78 5.80
CA VAL A 208 23.59 28.05 7.06
C VAL A 208 24.85 28.15 7.90
N MET A 209 26.03 27.94 7.32
CA MET A 209 27.29 27.98 8.05
C MET A 209 27.65 29.39 8.52
N SER A 210 27.25 30.43 7.79
CA SER A 210 27.45 31.84 8.19
C SER A 210 26.74 32.21 9.49
N GLN A 211 25.74 31.43 9.90
CA GLN A 211 25.01 31.59 11.16
C GLN A 211 25.60 30.74 12.30
N LEU A 212 26.33 29.67 11.97
CA LEU A 212 26.85 28.70 12.93
C LEU A 212 28.32 28.91 13.28
N ALA A 213 29.09 29.56 12.40
CA ALA A 213 30.54 29.66 12.52
C ALA A 213 31.09 31.03 12.08
N GLY A 214 32.30 31.36 12.57
CA GLY A 214 33.00 32.61 12.27
C GLY A 214 33.38 32.79 10.79
N ARG A 215 33.83 33.99 10.43
CA ARG A 215 33.85 34.56 9.06
C ARG A 215 34.42 33.68 7.93
N VAL A 216 35.36 32.77 8.18
CA VAL A 216 36.07 32.04 7.10
C VAL A 216 35.51 30.64 6.85
N LEU A 217 34.97 29.97 7.88
CA LEU A 217 34.46 28.59 7.76
C LEU A 217 33.28 28.41 6.77
N PRO A 218 32.32 29.36 6.63
CA PRO A 218 31.25 29.27 5.65
C PRO A 218 31.76 29.22 4.22
N TRP A 219 32.84 29.93 3.93
CA TRP A 219 33.48 29.94 2.62
C TRP A 219 34.16 28.61 2.31
N PHE A 220 34.85 28.00 3.28
CA PHE A 220 35.43 26.66 3.10
C PHE A 220 34.36 25.59 2.89
N ALA A 221 33.28 25.62 3.68
CA ALA A 221 32.19 24.67 3.54
C ALA A 221 31.46 24.84 2.20
N ALA A 222 31.18 26.07 1.79
CA ALA A 222 30.57 26.37 0.51
C ALA A 222 31.48 25.98 -0.66
N ALA A 223 32.79 26.23 -0.57
CA ALA A 223 33.76 25.84 -1.60
C ALA A 223 33.88 24.30 -1.71
N ALA A 224 33.87 23.58 -0.59
CA ALA A 224 33.87 22.12 -0.59
C ALA A 224 32.61 21.55 -1.24
N VAL A 225 31.42 22.09 -0.90
CA VAL A 225 30.15 21.69 -1.53
C VAL A 225 30.11 22.10 -3.01
N ALA A 226 30.63 23.26 -3.37
CA ALA A 226 30.75 23.69 -4.77
C ALA A 226 31.67 22.74 -5.56
N GLY A 227 32.78 22.27 -4.97
CA GLY A 227 33.64 21.25 -5.57
C GLY A 227 32.91 19.94 -5.83
N LEU A 228 32.15 19.44 -4.86
CA LEU A 228 31.31 18.24 -5.03
C LEU A 228 30.24 18.43 -6.11
N VAL A 229 29.60 19.59 -6.14
CA VAL A 229 28.61 19.98 -7.15
C VAL A 229 29.26 20.05 -8.54
N ALA A 230 30.47 20.57 -8.67
CA ALA A 230 31.21 20.60 -9.93
C ALA A 230 31.56 19.20 -10.43
N VAL A 231 31.92 18.27 -9.53
CA VAL A 231 32.13 16.85 -9.89
C VAL A 231 30.84 16.22 -10.39
N GLY A 232 29.69 16.52 -9.75
CA GLY A 232 28.38 16.07 -10.23
C GLY A 232 28.00 16.68 -11.59
N ALA A 233 28.27 17.96 -11.80
CA ALA A 233 28.05 18.64 -13.08
C ALA A 233 28.95 18.10 -14.20
N ALA A 234 30.19 17.73 -13.86
CA ALA A 234 31.13 17.08 -14.77
C ALA A 234 30.78 15.62 -15.09
N ARG A 235 29.83 15.01 -14.38
CA ARG A 235 29.32 13.66 -14.66
C ARG A 235 27.79 13.64 -14.60
N PRO A 236 27.11 14.32 -15.54
CA PRO A 236 25.68 14.59 -15.44
C PRO A 236 24.84 13.31 -15.41
N VAL A 237 25.27 12.27 -16.13
CA VAL A 237 24.59 10.97 -16.16
C VAL A 237 24.71 10.24 -14.81
N ASP A 238 25.89 10.19 -14.21
CA ASP A 238 26.10 9.62 -12.87
C ASP A 238 25.35 10.42 -11.81
N ALA A 239 25.32 11.75 -11.94
CA ALA A 239 24.58 12.63 -11.04
C ALA A 239 23.07 12.39 -11.11
N VAL A 240 22.51 12.10 -12.29
CA VAL A 240 21.08 11.72 -12.44
C VAL A 240 20.78 10.39 -11.74
N ALA A 241 21.72 9.44 -11.75
CA ALA A 241 21.58 8.16 -11.06
C ALA A 241 21.74 8.29 -9.52
N LEU A 242 22.65 9.15 -9.05
CA LEU A 242 22.92 9.40 -7.62
C LEU A 242 21.91 10.34 -6.97
N LEU A 243 21.35 11.28 -7.73
CA LEU A 243 20.23 12.14 -7.36
C LEU A 243 19.04 11.84 -8.27
N PRO A 244 18.35 10.69 -8.05
CA PRO A 244 17.06 10.42 -8.67
C PRO A 244 16.13 11.61 -8.46
N ASP A 245 15.13 11.80 -9.32
CA ASP A 245 14.13 12.88 -9.12
C ASP A 245 13.51 12.83 -7.72
N LEU A 246 13.45 11.63 -7.13
CA LEU A 246 13.06 11.36 -5.75
C LEU A 246 13.90 12.10 -4.68
N TRP A 247 15.22 12.23 -4.88
CA TRP A 247 16.15 12.88 -3.94
C TRP A 247 16.16 14.41 -4.07
N LEU A 248 15.70 14.94 -5.20
CA LEU A 248 15.59 16.40 -5.40
C LEU A 248 14.62 17.04 -4.42
N ILE A 249 13.64 16.27 -3.95
CA ILE A 249 12.65 16.73 -2.98
C ILE A 249 13.26 16.91 -1.59
N PRO A 250 13.89 15.90 -0.93
CA PRO A 250 14.55 16.11 0.37
C PRO A 250 15.72 17.08 0.29
N VAL A 251 16.56 16.99 -0.75
CA VAL A 251 17.71 17.90 -0.91
C VAL A 251 17.24 19.32 -1.20
N GLY A 252 16.31 19.51 -2.14
CA GLY A 252 15.73 20.81 -2.45
C GLY A 252 14.95 21.41 -1.27
N THR A 253 14.26 20.59 -0.46
CA THR A 253 13.58 21.05 0.75
C THR A 253 14.57 21.45 1.83
N ALA A 254 15.66 20.71 2.03
CA ALA A 254 16.72 21.06 2.97
C ALA A 254 17.43 22.36 2.55
N VAL A 255 17.73 22.52 1.25
CA VAL A 255 18.28 23.73 0.65
C VAL A 255 17.31 24.91 0.82
N GLY A 256 16.04 24.72 0.48
CA GLY A 256 15.00 25.73 0.61
C GLY A 256 14.74 26.13 2.07
N ALA A 257 14.75 25.18 3.00
CA ALA A 257 14.64 25.43 4.43
C ALA A 257 15.87 26.16 4.98
N GLY A 258 17.07 25.79 4.54
CA GLY A 258 18.31 26.50 4.88
C GLY A 258 18.32 27.95 4.39
N ILE A 259 17.87 28.17 3.15
CA ILE A 259 17.72 29.52 2.57
C ILE A 259 16.62 30.30 3.31
N PHE A 260 15.44 29.71 3.55
CA PHE A 260 14.34 30.35 4.28
C PHE A 260 14.75 30.74 5.70
N TRP A 261 15.44 29.86 6.42
CA TRP A 261 15.98 30.13 7.75
C TRP A 261 17.02 31.25 7.72
N GLY A 262 17.87 31.28 6.70
CA GLY A 262 18.87 32.33 6.51
C GLY A 262 18.32 33.70 6.10
N ILE A 263 17.21 33.74 5.37
CA ILE A 263 16.56 34.97 4.89
C ILE A 263 15.41 35.40 5.84
N GLN A 264 15.11 34.62 6.89
CA GLN A 264 13.98 34.87 7.80
C GLN A 264 13.99 36.29 8.41
N SER A 265 15.17 36.84 8.69
CA SER A 265 15.33 38.22 9.19
C SER A 265 14.83 39.27 8.18
N HIS A 266 14.97 39.02 6.88
CA HIS A 266 14.51 39.88 5.79
C HIS A 266 13.02 39.71 5.46
N LEU A 267 12.44 38.53 5.75
CA LEU A 267 11.01 38.25 5.62
C LEU A 267 10.19 38.71 6.85
N SER A 268 10.85 39.26 7.86
CA SER A 268 10.25 39.60 9.16
C SER A 268 9.01 40.51 9.09
N PRO A 269 8.87 41.50 8.18
CA PRO A 269 7.66 42.32 8.10
C PRO A 269 6.45 41.52 7.59
N GLY A 270 6.64 40.72 6.53
CA GLY A 270 5.58 39.86 5.98
C GLY A 270 5.20 38.72 6.93
N LEU A 271 6.18 38.15 7.63
CA LEU A 271 5.95 37.14 8.68
C LEU A 271 5.22 37.72 9.90
N ALA A 272 5.41 39.00 10.23
CA ALA A 272 4.69 39.68 11.30
C ALA A 272 3.19 39.80 10.97
N VAL A 273 2.86 40.23 9.75
CA VAL A 273 1.47 40.30 9.25
C VAL A 273 0.83 38.91 9.25
N LEU A 274 1.54 37.90 8.75
CA LEU A 274 1.04 36.52 8.72
C LEU A 274 0.84 35.96 10.14
N ARG A 275 1.73 36.27 11.10
CA ARG A 275 1.57 35.89 12.51
C ARG A 275 0.35 36.55 13.15
N GLN A 276 0.09 37.80 12.81
CA GLN A 276 -1.08 38.54 13.30
C GLN A 276 -2.38 37.95 12.74
N PHE A 277 -2.39 37.59 11.45
CA PHE A 277 -3.51 36.89 10.83
C PHE A 277 -3.73 35.49 11.44
N LEU A 278 -2.66 34.73 11.64
CA LEU A 278 -2.66 33.40 12.27
C LEU A 278 -2.75 33.46 13.81
N ALA A 279 -3.09 34.60 14.41
CA ALA A 279 -3.21 34.71 15.86
C ALA A 279 -4.42 33.91 16.40
N SER A 280 -5.50 33.79 15.61
CA SER A 280 -6.72 33.09 16.03
C SER A 280 -6.77 31.62 15.57
N ASP A 281 -7.35 30.76 16.42
CA ASP A 281 -7.62 29.35 16.08
C ASP A 281 -8.60 29.20 14.89
N ARG A 282 -9.40 30.23 14.61
CA ARG A 282 -10.30 30.26 13.45
C ARG A 282 -9.53 30.47 12.15
N ALA A 283 -8.64 31.46 12.12
CA ALA A 283 -7.78 31.73 10.97
C ALA A 283 -6.85 30.54 10.69
N ARG A 284 -6.23 29.95 11.72
CA ARG A 284 -5.40 28.74 11.55
C ARG A 284 -6.18 27.59 10.94
N LEU A 285 -7.39 27.30 11.43
CA LEU A 285 -8.21 26.24 10.82
C LEU A 285 -8.59 26.58 9.38
N ALA A 286 -8.95 27.84 9.08
CA ALA A 286 -9.26 28.26 7.72
C ALA A 286 -8.06 28.01 6.78
N CYS A 287 -6.83 28.32 7.20
CA CYS A 287 -5.62 27.99 6.45
C CYS A 287 -5.46 26.47 6.26
N VAL A 288 -5.76 25.65 7.28
CA VAL A 288 -5.73 24.18 7.15
C VAL A 288 -6.75 23.70 6.12
N LEU A 289 -7.96 24.29 6.08
CA LEU A 289 -8.96 23.96 5.08
C LEU A 289 -8.52 24.37 3.67
N VAL A 290 -7.86 25.52 3.52
CA VAL A 290 -7.26 25.93 2.23
C VAL A 290 -6.18 24.93 1.80
N VAL A 291 -5.29 24.51 2.70
CA VAL A 291 -4.29 23.48 2.41
C VAL A 291 -4.96 22.17 1.98
N ALA A 292 -6.00 21.72 2.69
CA ALA A 292 -6.77 20.54 2.32
C ALA A 292 -7.43 20.69 0.93
N SER A 293 -8.03 21.84 0.62
CA SER A 293 -8.60 22.10 -0.71
C SER A 293 -7.55 22.06 -1.81
N VAL A 294 -6.40 22.74 -1.63
CA VAL A 294 -5.30 22.74 -2.61
C VAL A 294 -4.78 21.32 -2.80
N GLN A 295 -4.50 20.63 -1.70
CA GLN A 295 -4.05 19.24 -1.70
C GLN A 295 -5.02 18.32 -2.46
N GLY A 296 -6.32 18.48 -2.20
CA GLY A 296 -7.36 17.69 -2.84
C GLY A 296 -7.53 18.01 -4.32
N ILE A 297 -7.42 19.28 -4.72
CA ILE A 297 -7.42 19.69 -6.14
C ILE A 297 -6.22 19.08 -6.87
N VAL A 298 -5.03 19.08 -6.24
CA VAL A 298 -3.84 18.44 -6.82
C VAL A 298 -4.11 16.96 -7.06
N PHE A 299 -4.59 16.20 -6.07
CA PHE A 299 -4.90 14.78 -6.29
C PHE A 299 -6.00 14.54 -7.32
N LEU A 300 -7.09 15.30 -7.25
CA LEU A 300 -8.21 15.22 -8.18
C LEU A 300 -7.76 15.39 -9.64
N THR A 301 -6.83 16.31 -9.91
CA THR A 301 -6.35 16.65 -11.26
C THR A 301 -5.15 15.82 -11.72
N LEU A 302 -4.30 15.41 -10.78
CA LEU A 302 -3.05 14.72 -11.07
C LEU A 302 -3.28 13.23 -11.34
N VAL A 303 -4.20 12.60 -10.61
CA VAL A 303 -4.56 11.19 -10.80
C VAL A 303 -5.40 11.06 -12.07
N PRO A 304 -4.96 10.28 -13.08
CA PRO A 304 -5.71 10.16 -14.32
C PRO A 304 -7.09 9.49 -14.12
N PRO A 305 -8.03 9.66 -15.07
CA PRO A 305 -9.34 9.00 -15.01
C PRO A 305 -9.21 7.49 -14.81
N TRP A 306 -10.03 6.90 -13.93
CA TRP A 306 -10.09 5.44 -13.68
C TRP A 306 -8.88 4.85 -12.92
N HIS A 307 -7.93 5.69 -12.50
CA HIS A 307 -6.75 5.29 -11.73
C HIS A 307 -6.89 5.50 -10.22
N HIS A 308 -8.08 5.79 -9.69
CA HIS A 308 -8.36 5.62 -8.25
C HIS A 308 -8.92 4.22 -7.95
N ASP A 309 -8.81 3.79 -6.70
CA ASP A 309 -9.17 2.44 -6.26
C ASP A 309 -10.67 2.15 -6.50
N ASP A 310 -10.94 1.09 -7.28
CA ASP A 310 -12.29 0.62 -7.63
C ASP A 310 -13.20 1.69 -8.30
N GLU A 311 -12.61 2.80 -8.76
CA GLU A 311 -13.34 3.98 -9.23
C GLU A 311 -14.29 3.71 -10.40
N PRO A 312 -13.94 2.90 -11.43
CA PRO A 312 -14.87 2.54 -12.50
C PRO A 312 -16.17 1.92 -12.00
N SER A 313 -16.07 0.91 -11.12
CA SER A 313 -17.23 0.21 -10.57
C SER A 313 -18.09 1.14 -9.71
N HIS A 314 -17.47 2.01 -8.92
CA HIS A 314 -18.21 2.97 -8.10
C HIS A 314 -18.86 4.07 -8.94
N PHE A 315 -18.17 4.60 -9.94
CA PHE A 315 -18.71 5.59 -10.85
C PHE A 315 -19.87 5.03 -11.69
N GLU A 316 -19.78 3.78 -12.17
CA GLU A 316 -20.89 3.08 -12.82
C GLU A 316 -22.15 3.13 -11.95
N TYR A 317 -22.01 2.82 -10.65
CA TYR A 317 -23.15 2.86 -9.74
C TYR A 317 -23.72 4.29 -9.55
N VAL A 318 -22.85 5.30 -9.42
CA VAL A 318 -23.30 6.72 -9.38
C VAL A 318 -24.06 7.07 -10.66
N TRP A 319 -23.53 6.70 -11.81
CA TRP A 319 -24.08 7.02 -13.12
C TRP A 319 -25.46 6.39 -13.31
N LEU A 320 -25.61 5.11 -12.96
CA LEU A 320 -26.89 4.41 -13.01
C LEU A 320 -27.93 5.05 -12.08
N MET A 321 -27.53 5.46 -10.87
CA MET A 321 -28.40 6.19 -9.94
C MET A 321 -28.80 7.60 -10.42
N ALA A 322 -27.98 8.20 -11.26
CA ALA A 322 -28.23 9.52 -11.83
C ALA A 322 -29.16 9.45 -13.04
N PHE A 323 -28.92 8.51 -13.97
CA PHE A 323 -29.52 8.55 -15.31
C PHE A 323 -30.50 7.41 -15.62
N ARG A 324 -30.51 6.30 -14.87
CA ARG A 324 -31.51 5.24 -15.04
C ARG A 324 -32.71 5.46 -14.09
N PRO A 325 -33.95 5.30 -14.58
CA PRO A 325 -35.15 5.46 -13.76
C PRO A 325 -35.41 4.28 -12.81
N SER A 326 -34.87 3.09 -13.12
CA SER A 326 -35.01 1.89 -12.30
C SER A 326 -33.83 1.68 -11.36
N TRP A 327 -34.07 1.01 -10.23
CA TRP A 327 -32.99 0.54 -9.37
C TRP A 327 -32.10 -0.47 -10.12
N PRO A 328 -30.76 -0.30 -10.11
CA PRO A 328 -29.86 -1.19 -10.81
C PRO A 328 -29.77 -2.56 -10.11
N ALA A 329 -29.78 -3.63 -10.90
CA ALA A 329 -29.62 -5.00 -10.40
C ALA A 329 -28.14 -5.33 -10.16
N VAL A 330 -27.84 -6.18 -9.18
CA VAL A 330 -26.46 -6.53 -8.83
C VAL A 330 -25.81 -7.34 -9.96
N ARG A 331 -24.53 -7.04 -10.29
CA ARG A 331 -23.74 -7.70 -11.36
C ARG A 331 -24.32 -7.57 -12.78
N THR A 332 -25.19 -6.60 -13.03
CA THR A 332 -25.62 -6.26 -14.41
C THR A 332 -24.93 -4.97 -14.83
N PRO A 333 -23.75 -5.04 -15.50
CA PRO A 333 -23.13 -3.84 -16.05
C PRO A 333 -24.00 -3.28 -17.18
N ASP A 334 -24.01 -1.96 -17.31
CA ASP A 334 -24.80 -1.30 -18.35
C ASP A 334 -23.98 -1.14 -19.64
N PRO A 335 -24.49 -1.60 -20.79
CA PRO A 335 -23.75 -1.54 -22.05
C PRO A 335 -23.36 -0.11 -22.46
N GLU A 336 -24.09 0.93 -22.04
CA GLU A 336 -23.77 2.33 -22.37
C GLU A 336 -22.46 2.82 -21.72
N ILE A 337 -22.07 2.23 -20.59
CA ILE A 337 -20.88 2.63 -19.83
C ILE A 337 -19.91 1.48 -19.56
N ALA A 338 -20.19 0.26 -20.05
CA ALA A 338 -19.35 -0.93 -19.88
C ALA A 338 -17.87 -0.70 -20.28
N GLN A 339 -17.62 0.20 -21.22
CA GLN A 339 -16.28 0.59 -21.70
C GLN A 339 -15.36 1.18 -20.61
N ILE A 340 -15.90 1.66 -19.48
CA ILE A 340 -15.06 2.19 -18.38
C ILE A 340 -14.45 1.08 -17.51
N GLY A 341 -14.86 -0.19 -17.71
CA GLY A 341 -14.36 -1.34 -16.96
C GLY A 341 -15.10 -1.62 -15.64
N GLY A 342 -16.30 -1.06 -15.46
CA GLY A 342 -17.19 -1.42 -14.37
C GLY A 342 -17.72 -2.85 -14.55
N THR A 343 -17.75 -3.64 -13.46
CA THR A 343 -18.20 -5.04 -13.49
C THR A 343 -19.57 -5.24 -12.84
N GLY A 344 -20.29 -4.16 -12.49
CA GLY A 344 -21.50 -4.21 -11.67
C GLY A 344 -21.26 -4.72 -10.23
N SER A 345 -20.01 -4.91 -9.81
CA SER A 345 -19.65 -5.40 -8.46
C SER A 345 -20.05 -4.42 -7.35
N ALA A 346 -19.97 -3.12 -7.62
CA ALA A 346 -20.28 -2.08 -6.66
C ALA A 346 -21.78 -1.96 -6.35
N LEU A 347 -22.66 -2.49 -7.22
CA LEU A 347 -24.12 -2.44 -7.09
C LEU A 347 -24.65 -3.17 -5.86
N SER A 348 -23.83 -4.05 -5.28
CA SER A 348 -24.12 -4.72 -4.01
C SER A 348 -24.00 -3.79 -2.79
N HIS A 349 -23.36 -2.62 -2.91
CA HIS A 349 -23.08 -1.71 -1.79
C HIS A 349 -24.30 -0.88 -1.41
N PHE A 350 -24.29 -0.31 -0.19
CA PHE A 350 -25.35 0.59 0.23
C PHE A 350 -25.46 1.83 -0.68
N PRO A 351 -26.68 2.27 -1.02
CA PRO A 351 -26.90 3.26 -2.07
C PRO A 351 -26.59 4.70 -1.65
N THR A 352 -26.49 5.00 -0.35
CA THR A 352 -26.50 6.37 0.18
C THR A 352 -25.39 7.25 -0.38
N TYR A 353 -24.15 6.76 -0.44
CA TYR A 353 -23.04 7.52 -1.03
C TYR A 353 -23.31 7.84 -2.50
N TYR A 354 -23.76 6.85 -3.28
CA TYR A 354 -23.98 6.99 -4.71
C TYR A 354 -25.14 7.93 -5.03
N LEU A 355 -26.19 7.92 -4.21
CA LEU A 355 -27.30 8.88 -4.32
C LEU A 355 -26.81 10.33 -4.11
N ILE A 356 -25.94 10.57 -3.12
CA ILE A 356 -25.41 11.91 -2.85
C ILE A 356 -24.55 12.40 -4.02
N VAL A 357 -23.67 11.55 -4.56
CA VAL A 357 -22.82 11.91 -5.70
C VAL A 357 -23.62 12.02 -7.01
N GLY A 358 -24.66 11.20 -7.16
CA GLY A 358 -25.52 11.18 -8.35
C GLY A 358 -26.40 12.43 -8.48
N LEU A 359 -26.72 13.11 -7.37
CA LEU A 359 -27.54 14.32 -7.38
C LEU A 359 -26.95 15.44 -8.26
N PRO A 360 -25.69 15.89 -8.08
CA PRO A 360 -25.04 16.82 -9.00
C PRO A 360 -24.94 16.27 -10.42
N LEU A 361 -24.70 14.96 -10.57
CA LEU A 361 -24.49 14.32 -11.87
C LEU A 361 -25.72 14.39 -12.77
N ARG A 362 -26.93 14.40 -12.20
CA ARG A 362 -28.20 14.57 -12.94
C ARG A 362 -28.25 15.84 -13.78
N PHE A 363 -27.51 16.88 -13.39
CA PHE A 363 -27.45 18.16 -14.11
C PHE A 363 -26.34 18.20 -15.18
N THR A 364 -25.69 17.06 -15.45
CA THR A 364 -24.49 16.98 -16.31
C THR A 364 -24.63 16.02 -17.49
N SER A 365 -25.87 15.70 -17.89
CA SER A 365 -26.16 14.79 -19.02
C SER A 365 -25.53 15.22 -20.34
N GLY A 366 -25.27 16.52 -20.54
CA GLY A 366 -24.59 17.05 -21.73
C GLY A 366 -23.06 16.98 -21.70
N LEU A 367 -22.46 16.58 -20.57
CA LEU A 367 -21.00 16.44 -20.43
C LEU A 367 -20.52 15.05 -20.86
N THR A 368 -19.26 14.95 -21.26
CA THR A 368 -18.59 13.66 -21.51
C THR A 368 -18.46 12.85 -20.22
N VAL A 369 -18.31 11.52 -20.33
CA VAL A 369 -18.15 10.62 -19.17
C VAL A 369 -16.96 11.02 -18.28
N ILE A 370 -15.87 11.52 -18.87
CA ILE A 370 -14.69 11.98 -18.14
C ILE A 370 -14.99 13.27 -17.37
N GLU A 371 -15.71 14.22 -17.96
CA GLU A 371 -16.12 15.44 -17.27
C GLU A 371 -17.10 15.15 -16.14
N GLN A 372 -18.06 14.24 -16.36
CA GLN A 372 -18.95 13.72 -15.31
C GLN A 372 -18.15 13.08 -14.17
N LEU A 373 -17.09 12.32 -14.47
CA LEU A 373 -16.18 11.79 -13.44
C LEU A 373 -15.55 12.91 -12.59
N TYR A 374 -15.06 14.00 -13.22
CA TYR A 374 -14.50 15.12 -12.47
C TYR A 374 -15.54 15.86 -11.60
N VAL A 375 -16.80 15.93 -12.04
CA VAL A 375 -17.91 16.43 -11.21
C VAL A 375 -18.10 15.51 -10.00
N ALA A 376 -18.15 14.19 -10.21
CA ALA A 376 -18.28 13.23 -9.12
C ALA A 376 -17.10 13.30 -8.13
N ARG A 377 -15.85 13.40 -8.61
CA ARG A 377 -14.65 13.62 -7.77
C ARG A 377 -14.72 14.93 -6.98
N SER A 378 -15.30 15.98 -7.55
CA SER A 378 -15.47 17.27 -6.86
C SER A 378 -16.42 17.16 -5.67
N VAL A 379 -17.44 16.29 -5.73
CA VAL A 379 -18.29 15.98 -4.57
C VAL A 379 -17.47 15.31 -3.47
N SER A 380 -16.62 14.34 -3.81
CA SER A 380 -15.70 13.70 -2.86
C SER A 380 -14.72 14.72 -2.24
N LEU A 381 -14.17 15.64 -3.04
CA LEU A 381 -13.33 16.74 -2.55
C LEU A 381 -14.04 17.61 -1.51
N VAL A 382 -15.33 17.94 -1.72
CA VAL A 382 -16.10 18.67 -0.70
C VAL A 382 -16.21 17.85 0.58
N MET A 383 -16.49 16.53 0.47
CA MET A 383 -16.51 15.63 1.64
C MET A 383 -15.16 15.54 2.34
N PHE A 384 -14.04 15.61 1.61
CA PHE A 384 -12.69 15.69 2.16
C PHE A 384 -12.50 16.93 3.04
N VAL A 385 -12.81 18.11 2.51
CA VAL A 385 -12.66 19.38 3.24
C VAL A 385 -13.58 19.41 4.47
N VAL A 386 -14.82 18.92 4.35
CA VAL A 386 -15.74 18.79 5.49
C VAL A 386 -15.20 17.82 6.53
N THR A 387 -14.60 16.70 6.13
CA THR A 387 -13.96 15.76 7.05
C THR A 387 -12.82 16.43 7.83
N VAL A 388 -11.95 17.18 7.16
CA VAL A 388 -10.87 17.95 7.82
C VAL A 388 -11.45 19.00 8.78
N ALA A 389 -12.55 19.65 8.42
CA ALA A 389 -13.26 20.58 9.31
C ALA A 389 -13.82 19.88 10.56
N ILE A 390 -14.39 18.67 10.41
CA ILE A 390 -14.86 17.84 11.52
C ILE A 390 -13.70 17.48 12.46
N LEU A 391 -12.53 17.11 11.92
CA LEU A 391 -11.33 16.87 12.72
C LEU A 391 -10.89 18.12 13.49
N GLY A 392 -10.99 19.30 12.89
CA GLY A 392 -10.81 20.58 13.59
C GLY A 392 -11.84 20.80 14.70
N GLY A 393 -13.09 20.40 14.49
CA GLY A 393 -14.15 20.39 15.51
C GLY A 393 -13.84 19.45 16.69
N ILE A 394 -13.35 18.24 16.40
CA ILE A 394 -12.87 17.28 17.40
C ILE A 394 -11.73 17.90 18.21
N ALA A 395 -10.71 18.44 17.53
CA ALA A 395 -9.55 19.02 18.19
C ALA A 395 -9.92 20.23 19.07
N ARG A 396 -10.84 21.10 18.61
CA ARG A 396 -11.37 22.21 19.43
C ARG A 396 -12.14 21.75 20.66
N THR A 397 -12.77 20.58 20.59
CA THR A 397 -13.52 20.00 21.71
C THR A 397 -12.57 19.36 22.73
N LEU A 398 -11.50 18.71 22.27
CA LEU A 398 -10.51 18.04 23.13
C LEU A 398 -9.53 19.00 23.80
N PHE A 399 -9.09 20.04 23.08
CA PHE A 399 -8.01 20.93 23.51
C PHE A 399 -8.49 22.36 23.76
N HIS A 400 -7.84 23.07 24.68
CA HIS A 400 -8.14 24.47 25.00
C HIS A 400 -7.65 25.43 23.91
N GLU A 401 -8.12 26.69 23.94
CA GLU A 401 -7.68 27.75 23.02
C GLU A 401 -6.16 27.96 23.07
N GLY A 402 -5.57 28.20 21.90
CA GLY A 402 -4.13 28.35 21.72
C GLY A 402 -3.34 27.04 21.66
N HIS A 403 -3.94 25.89 22.01
CA HIS A 403 -3.25 24.60 21.94
C HIS A 403 -2.97 24.17 20.49
N HIS A 404 -1.73 23.79 20.19
CA HIS A 404 -1.28 23.52 18.81
C HIS A 404 -2.07 22.40 18.11
N MET A 405 -2.57 21.40 18.85
CA MET A 405 -3.38 20.31 18.28
C MET A 405 -4.66 20.79 17.56
N ARG A 406 -5.20 21.96 17.91
CA ARG A 406 -6.44 22.49 17.30
C ARG A 406 -6.35 22.69 15.79
N TRP A 407 -5.15 22.93 15.27
CA TRP A 407 -4.89 23.04 13.85
C TRP A 407 -3.93 21.97 13.35
N LEU A 408 -3.00 21.49 14.18
CA LEU A 408 -2.02 20.48 13.74
C LEU A 408 -2.65 19.10 13.50
N MET A 409 -3.66 18.70 14.29
CA MET A 409 -4.36 17.43 14.08
C MET A 409 -5.07 17.37 12.72
N PRO A 410 -5.95 18.33 12.34
CA PRO A 410 -6.56 18.35 11.01
C PRO A 410 -5.54 18.58 9.89
N LEU A 411 -4.48 19.36 10.12
CA LEU A 411 -3.41 19.55 9.12
C LEU A 411 -2.66 18.25 8.84
N THR A 412 -2.33 17.49 9.88
CA THR A 412 -1.68 16.19 9.76
C THR A 412 -2.55 15.25 8.92
N ALA A 413 -3.86 15.24 9.15
CA ALA A 413 -4.80 14.46 8.34
C ALA A 413 -4.77 14.88 6.87
N ALA A 414 -4.90 16.18 6.60
CA ALA A 414 -4.93 16.73 5.25
C ALA A 414 -3.64 16.41 4.47
N LEU A 415 -2.50 16.33 5.14
CA LEU A 415 -1.20 16.05 4.54
C LEU A 415 -0.84 14.55 4.49
N ILE A 416 -1.72 13.60 4.84
CA ILE A 416 -1.47 12.18 4.58
C ILE A 416 -1.79 11.90 3.10
N PRO A 417 -0.80 11.58 2.24
CA PRO A 417 -1.04 11.49 0.80
C PRO A 417 -2.06 10.41 0.42
N PRO A 418 -1.98 9.15 0.92
CA PRO A 418 -2.97 8.12 0.59
C PRO A 418 -4.39 8.46 1.07
N PHE A 419 -4.51 9.22 2.17
CA PHE A 419 -5.80 9.69 2.67
C PHE A 419 -6.43 10.74 1.74
N ALA A 420 -5.65 11.75 1.34
CA ALA A 420 -6.14 12.75 0.38
C ALA A 420 -6.46 12.13 -1.00
N ASN A 421 -5.67 11.13 -1.43
CA ASN A 421 -5.90 10.39 -2.67
C ASN A 421 -7.26 9.65 -2.66
N ILE A 422 -7.58 8.89 -1.60
CA ILE A 422 -8.88 8.21 -1.53
C ILE A 422 -10.04 9.18 -1.35
N MET A 423 -9.85 10.25 -0.57
CA MET A 423 -10.89 11.26 -0.30
C MET A 423 -11.22 12.14 -1.52
N THR A 424 -10.48 11.99 -2.64
CA THR A 424 -10.75 12.68 -3.91
C THR A 424 -11.22 11.73 -5.02
N ALA A 425 -11.33 10.44 -4.74
CA ALA A 425 -11.85 9.41 -5.64
C ALA A 425 -13.38 9.33 -5.63
N VAL A 426 -13.98 8.74 -6.66
CA VAL A 426 -15.35 8.25 -6.59
C VAL A 426 -15.36 6.87 -5.93
N ASN A 427 -15.58 6.83 -4.61
CA ASN A 427 -15.56 5.60 -3.81
C ASN A 427 -16.42 5.76 -2.53
N ASN A 428 -17.18 4.72 -2.15
CA ASN A 428 -17.99 4.76 -0.93
C ASN A 428 -17.18 4.83 0.38
N ASP A 429 -15.86 4.59 0.34
CA ASP A 429 -14.96 4.89 1.46
C ASP A 429 -15.00 6.38 1.87
N VAL A 430 -15.16 7.29 0.91
CA VAL A 430 -15.25 8.74 1.18
C VAL A 430 -16.45 9.04 2.10
N GLY A 431 -17.61 8.47 1.78
CA GLY A 431 -18.81 8.57 2.60
C GLY A 431 -18.64 7.92 3.98
N ALA A 432 -18.00 6.74 4.04
CA ALA A 432 -17.72 6.04 5.28
C ALA A 432 -16.84 6.87 6.23
N ILE A 433 -15.78 7.47 5.69
CA ILE A 433 -14.84 8.31 6.43
C ILE A 433 -15.53 9.55 6.98
N LEU A 434 -16.33 10.24 6.15
CA LEU A 434 -17.08 11.42 6.57
C LEU A 434 -18.08 11.07 7.69
N GLY A 435 -18.91 10.05 7.46
CA GLY A 435 -19.94 9.62 8.41
C GLY A 435 -19.36 9.15 9.74
N PHE A 436 -18.29 8.35 9.70
CA PHE A 436 -17.64 7.87 10.92
C PHE A 436 -16.87 8.99 11.65
N SER A 437 -16.26 9.94 10.93
CA SER A 437 -15.64 11.12 11.55
C SER A 437 -16.68 11.99 12.27
N LEU A 438 -17.87 12.15 11.68
CA LEU A 438 -19.00 12.83 12.33
C LEU A 438 -19.44 12.09 13.60
N PHE A 439 -19.51 10.76 13.55
CA PHE A 439 -19.78 9.92 14.72
C PHE A 439 -18.72 10.13 15.81
N LEU A 440 -17.43 10.04 15.49
CA LEU A 440 -16.35 10.27 16.45
C LEU A 440 -16.43 11.67 17.08
N TRP A 441 -16.83 12.69 16.31
CA TRP A 441 -17.04 14.03 16.86
C TRP A 441 -18.19 14.07 17.87
N SER A 442 -19.31 13.41 17.56
CA SER A 442 -20.43 13.30 18.50
C SER A 442 -20.04 12.59 19.80
N VAL A 443 -19.22 11.52 19.71
CA VAL A 443 -18.68 10.76 20.85
C VAL A 443 -17.83 11.65 21.75
N VAL A 444 -16.85 12.35 21.16
CA VAL A 444 -15.98 13.27 21.91
C VAL A 444 -16.82 14.37 22.58
N ARG A 445 -17.81 14.92 21.86
CA ARG A 445 -18.60 16.05 22.35
C ARG A 445 -19.54 15.67 23.49
N ILE A 446 -20.18 14.50 23.44
CA ILE A 446 -21.07 14.05 24.53
C ILE A 446 -20.28 13.71 25.80
N ILE A 447 -19.08 13.13 25.66
CA ILE A 447 -18.22 12.81 26.82
C ILE A 447 -17.67 14.11 27.44
N MET A 448 -17.17 15.03 26.61
CA MET A 448 -16.55 16.28 27.05
C MET A 448 -17.55 17.29 27.63
N LEU A 449 -18.66 17.53 26.93
CA LEU A 449 -19.62 18.58 27.30
C LEU A 449 -20.75 18.08 28.19
N GLY A 450 -20.93 16.76 28.32
CA GLY A 450 -21.97 16.13 29.13
C GLY A 450 -23.18 15.58 28.39
N TRP A 451 -24.06 14.93 29.16
CA TRP A 451 -25.30 14.38 28.63
C TRP A 451 -26.30 15.49 28.27
N SER A 452 -26.92 15.38 27.09
CA SER A 452 -28.14 16.11 26.72
C SER A 452 -28.87 15.33 25.63
N THR A 453 -30.20 15.47 25.54
CA THR A 453 -31.02 14.79 24.52
C THR A 453 -30.56 15.14 23.11
N ARG A 454 -30.22 16.41 22.85
CA ARG A 454 -29.69 16.86 21.56
C ARG A 454 -28.37 16.18 21.19
N ARG A 455 -27.44 16.00 22.14
CA ARG A 455 -26.16 15.31 21.89
C ARG A 455 -26.34 13.80 21.72
N ALA A 456 -27.23 13.19 22.50
CA ALA A 456 -27.57 11.78 22.33
C ALA A 456 -28.21 11.51 20.96
N ALA A 457 -29.16 12.36 20.54
CA ALA A 457 -29.76 12.29 19.21
C ALA A 457 -28.71 12.46 18.09
N TRP A 458 -27.71 13.33 18.29
CA TRP A 458 -26.60 13.44 17.34
C TRP A 458 -25.75 12.16 17.30
N VAL A 459 -25.40 11.54 18.44
CA VAL A 459 -24.64 10.27 18.45
C VAL A 459 -25.38 9.19 17.65
N VAL A 460 -26.69 9.03 17.89
CA VAL A 460 -27.51 8.05 17.17
C VAL A 460 -27.59 8.39 15.68
N SER A 461 -27.91 9.64 15.33
CA SER A 461 -28.04 10.06 13.93
C SER A 461 -26.72 9.92 13.17
N ALA A 462 -25.59 10.28 13.78
CA ALA A 462 -24.28 10.14 13.17
C ALA A 462 -23.89 8.67 12.98
N ALA A 463 -24.24 7.78 13.92
CA ALA A 463 -24.03 6.35 13.77
C ALA A 463 -24.87 5.75 12.62
N LEU A 464 -26.13 6.17 12.49
CA LEU A 464 -27.00 5.75 11.39
C LEU A 464 -26.50 6.27 10.03
N ILE A 465 -26.07 7.53 9.95
CA ILE A 465 -25.45 8.10 8.74
C ILE A 465 -24.19 7.30 8.38
N ALA A 466 -23.32 7.02 9.34
CA ALA A 466 -22.10 6.25 9.11
C ALA A 466 -22.43 4.85 8.55
N ALA A 467 -23.37 4.13 9.17
CA ALA A 467 -23.79 2.80 8.73
C ALA A 467 -24.41 2.80 7.32
N ALA A 468 -25.19 3.82 6.98
CA ALA A 468 -25.81 3.95 5.66
C ALA A 468 -24.78 4.17 4.53
N MET A 469 -23.61 4.75 4.84
CA MET A 469 -22.58 5.01 3.83
C MET A 469 -21.84 3.75 3.40
N LYS A 470 -21.48 2.87 4.34
CA LYS A 470 -20.69 1.66 4.06
C LYS A 470 -20.80 0.63 5.19
N ASN A 471 -20.73 -0.64 4.84
CA ASN A 471 -20.77 -1.75 5.80
C ASN A 471 -19.67 -1.68 6.88
N VAL A 472 -18.46 -1.20 6.56
CA VAL A 472 -17.38 -0.99 7.54
C VAL A 472 -17.81 -0.05 8.68
N ALA A 473 -18.60 0.97 8.36
CA ALA A 473 -19.03 1.99 9.30
C ALA A 473 -20.25 1.58 10.14
N VAL A 474 -20.87 0.42 9.87
CA VAL A 474 -21.94 -0.18 10.70
C VAL A 474 -21.48 -0.42 12.13
N ALA A 475 -20.17 -0.59 12.36
CA ALA A 475 -19.59 -0.65 13.70
C ALA A 475 -20.02 0.53 14.60
N ALA A 476 -20.31 1.72 14.04
CA ALA A 476 -20.80 2.86 14.79
C ALA A 476 -22.13 2.59 15.51
N ILE A 477 -23.03 1.79 14.92
CA ILE A 477 -24.32 1.42 15.52
C ILE A 477 -24.09 0.61 16.80
N PHE A 478 -23.15 -0.33 16.78
CA PHE A 478 -22.85 -1.17 17.95
C PHE A 478 -22.08 -0.42 19.03
N ILE A 479 -21.26 0.57 18.65
CA ILE A 479 -20.47 1.38 19.58
C ILE A 479 -21.33 2.48 20.24
N ALA A 480 -22.33 3.02 19.55
CA ALA A 480 -23.14 4.13 20.03
C ALA A 480 -23.83 3.87 21.40
N PRO A 481 -24.50 2.73 21.65
CA PRO A 481 -25.10 2.44 22.96
C PRO A 481 -24.08 2.45 24.10
N LEU A 482 -22.89 1.88 23.88
CA LEU A 482 -21.81 1.86 24.87
C LEU A 482 -21.35 3.29 25.20
N VAL A 483 -21.17 4.14 24.18
CA VAL A 483 -20.80 5.55 24.38
C VAL A 483 -21.87 6.30 25.17
N LEU A 484 -23.15 6.08 24.86
CA LEU A 484 -24.26 6.73 25.58
C LEU A 484 -24.26 6.32 27.07
N VAL A 485 -24.04 5.03 27.37
CA VAL A 485 -23.93 4.54 28.75
C VAL A 485 -22.74 5.16 29.48
N ILE A 486 -21.57 5.23 28.84
CA ILE A 486 -20.39 5.89 29.40
C ILE A 486 -20.70 7.37 29.69
N ALA A 487 -21.33 8.07 28.74
CA ALA A 487 -21.66 9.48 28.89
C ALA A 487 -22.66 9.75 30.03
N VAL A 488 -23.71 8.93 30.16
CA VAL A 488 -24.66 9.03 31.29
C VAL A 488 -23.96 8.75 32.61
N GLY A 489 -23.14 7.70 32.66
CA GLY A 489 -22.44 7.27 33.87
C GLY A 489 -21.49 8.33 34.43
N LEU A 490 -20.74 8.99 33.56
CA LEU A 490 -19.81 10.06 33.95
C LEU A 490 -20.51 11.29 34.52
N HIS A 491 -21.64 11.69 33.93
CA HIS A 491 -22.26 12.98 34.23
C HIS A 491 -23.39 12.90 35.26
N ARG A 492 -24.08 11.76 35.39
CA ARG A 492 -25.13 11.57 36.41
C ARG A 492 -24.65 10.92 37.71
N ARG A 493 -23.35 10.63 37.85
CA ARG A 493 -22.75 9.88 38.98
C ARG A 493 -23.49 8.57 39.31
N TRP A 494 -24.20 8.02 38.34
CA TRP A 494 -24.97 6.79 38.48
C TRP A 494 -23.99 5.61 38.55
N ARG A 495 -24.37 4.50 39.19
CA ARG A 495 -23.59 3.25 39.24
C ARG A 495 -23.58 2.61 37.84
N TRP A 496 -22.78 3.14 36.92
CA TRP A 496 -22.66 2.67 35.54
C TRP A 496 -21.85 1.37 35.42
N LYS A 497 -21.00 1.06 36.40
CA LYS A 497 -20.20 -0.16 36.44
C LYS A 497 -21.04 -1.45 36.30
N PRO A 498 -22.14 -1.66 37.05
CA PRO A 498 -23.00 -2.83 36.85
C PRO A 498 -23.70 -2.82 35.49
N LEU A 499 -24.04 -1.67 34.91
CA LEU A 499 -24.63 -1.61 33.57
C LEU A 499 -23.61 -1.98 32.48
N ILE A 500 -22.36 -1.51 32.60
CA ILE A 500 -21.28 -1.95 31.70
C ILE A 500 -21.01 -3.44 31.90
N ALA A 501 -20.97 -3.93 33.13
CA ALA A 501 -20.84 -5.37 33.39
C ALA A 501 -22.03 -6.15 32.80
N ALA A 502 -23.25 -5.62 32.87
CA ALA A 502 -24.43 -6.21 32.25
C ALA A 502 -24.35 -6.18 30.72
N LEU A 503 -23.85 -5.10 30.10
CA LEU A 503 -23.64 -5.02 28.65
C LEU A 503 -22.53 -5.95 28.17
N VAL A 504 -21.43 -6.05 28.92
CA VAL A 504 -20.35 -7.01 28.64
C VAL A 504 -20.85 -8.44 28.83
N GLY A 505 -21.62 -8.70 29.88
CA GLY A 505 -22.27 -9.98 30.13
C GLY A 505 -23.25 -10.34 29.01
N ALA A 506 -24.12 -9.41 28.60
CA ALA A 506 -25.02 -9.59 27.47
C ALA A 506 -24.25 -9.82 26.16
N GLY A 507 -23.17 -9.08 25.93
CA GLY A 507 -22.26 -9.29 24.80
C GLY A 507 -21.61 -10.67 24.81
N ALA A 508 -21.19 -11.16 25.97
CA ALA A 508 -20.66 -12.52 26.14
C ALA A 508 -21.73 -13.59 25.90
N VAL A 509 -22.97 -13.36 26.36
CA VAL A 509 -24.11 -14.25 26.10
C VAL A 509 -24.45 -14.28 24.60
N ILE A 510 -24.49 -13.11 23.94
CA ILE A 510 -24.71 -13.02 22.48
C ILE A 510 -23.57 -13.71 21.73
N LEU A 511 -22.32 -13.50 22.15
CA LEU A 511 -21.18 -14.18 21.55
C LEU A 511 -21.27 -15.70 21.74
N GLY A 512 -21.67 -16.16 22.92
CA GLY A 512 -21.90 -17.57 23.22
C GLY A 512 -23.11 -18.19 22.51
N SER A 513 -24.10 -17.38 22.10
CA SER A 513 -25.22 -17.85 21.28
C SER A 513 -24.86 -17.91 19.79
N ILE A 514 -23.96 -17.03 19.33
CA ILE A 514 -23.47 -16.98 17.94
C ILE A 514 -22.42 -18.07 17.68
N LEU A 515 -21.53 -18.33 18.66
CA LEU A 515 -20.50 -19.34 18.54
C LEU A 515 -21.03 -20.72 18.93
N ALA A 516 -20.58 -21.73 18.21
CA ALA A 516 -20.73 -23.14 18.55
C ALA A 516 -19.35 -23.80 18.61
N TRP A 517 -19.21 -24.86 19.40
CA TRP A 517 -17.98 -25.64 19.49
C TRP A 517 -18.13 -26.92 18.70
N GLY A 518 -17.11 -27.32 17.94
CA GLY A 518 -17.10 -28.63 17.28
C GLY A 518 -16.51 -28.67 15.89
N ASP A 519 -16.13 -27.54 15.28
CA ASP A 519 -15.48 -27.54 13.98
C ASP A 519 -14.04 -28.05 14.06
N PRO A 520 -13.51 -28.71 13.02
CA PRO A 520 -12.17 -29.25 13.05
C PRO A 520 -11.12 -28.14 13.22
N ALA A 521 -10.30 -28.23 14.27
CA ALA A 521 -9.24 -27.26 14.55
C ALA A 521 -8.22 -27.22 13.40
N GLY A 522 -7.78 -26.03 12.99
CA GLY A 522 -6.83 -25.84 11.88
C GLY A 522 -7.44 -25.91 10.47
N TRP A 523 -8.77 -26.06 10.35
CA TRP A 523 -9.47 -26.14 9.06
C TRP A 523 -10.45 -24.98 8.86
N TYR A 524 -10.44 -24.42 7.66
CA TYR A 524 -11.18 -23.22 7.27
C TYR A 524 -12.31 -23.55 6.30
N ARG A 525 -13.51 -23.06 6.58
CA ARG A 525 -14.67 -23.20 5.70
C ARG A 525 -14.59 -22.24 4.50
N TYR A 526 -14.62 -22.78 3.30
CA TYR A 526 -14.83 -22.06 2.04
C TYR A 526 -16.27 -22.29 1.56
N GLY A 527 -16.93 -21.22 1.08
CA GLY A 527 -18.29 -21.32 0.55
C GLY A 527 -19.33 -21.78 1.58
N ALA A 528 -20.30 -22.54 1.10
CA ALA A 528 -21.41 -23.07 1.90
C ALA A 528 -21.18 -24.57 2.16
N VAL A 529 -20.36 -24.86 3.17
CA VAL A 529 -20.04 -26.22 3.63
C VAL A 529 -20.65 -26.48 5.01
N SER A 530 -21.29 -27.64 5.17
CA SER A 530 -21.86 -28.10 6.44
C SER A 530 -22.76 -27.06 7.08
N ILE A 531 -23.72 -26.57 6.28
CA ILE A 531 -24.63 -25.46 6.66
C ILE A 531 -25.63 -25.84 7.75
N ASP A 532 -25.70 -27.12 8.10
CA ASP A 532 -26.59 -27.70 9.09
C ASP A 532 -25.91 -27.93 10.46
N GLY A 533 -24.60 -27.68 10.59
CA GLY A 533 -23.91 -27.90 11.85
C GLY A 533 -22.39 -27.78 11.79
N ALA A 534 -21.69 -28.53 12.65
CA ALA A 534 -20.23 -28.62 12.64
C ALA A 534 -19.75 -29.42 11.42
N ALA A 535 -18.58 -29.07 10.89
CA ALA A 535 -17.93 -29.80 9.79
C ALA A 535 -17.13 -31.02 10.28
N ARG A 536 -17.47 -31.51 11.47
CA ARG A 536 -16.91 -32.66 12.17
C ARG A 536 -18.07 -33.45 12.78
N ALA A 537 -18.00 -34.76 12.73
CA ALA A 537 -18.98 -35.64 13.36
C ALA A 537 -18.32 -36.84 14.03
N VAL A 538 -18.93 -37.29 15.12
CA VAL A 538 -18.67 -38.63 15.67
C VAL A 538 -19.27 -39.63 14.68
N VAL A 539 -18.44 -40.55 14.21
CA VAL A 539 -18.89 -41.69 13.41
C VAL A 539 -18.71 -42.92 14.29
N SER A 540 -19.65 -43.87 14.25
CA SER A 540 -19.73 -45.03 15.14
C SER A 540 -18.38 -45.77 15.27
N ASP A 541 -18.04 -46.25 16.47
CA ASP A 541 -16.73 -46.84 16.85
C ASP A 541 -16.18 -47.97 15.95
N SER A 542 -16.96 -48.49 14.99
CA SER A 542 -16.52 -49.52 14.02
C SER A 542 -16.12 -48.99 12.63
N ASP A 543 -16.43 -47.73 12.31
CA ASP A 543 -16.40 -47.21 10.93
C ASP A 543 -15.40 -46.05 10.73
N THR A 544 -14.75 -45.53 11.79
CA THR A 544 -13.67 -44.53 11.67
C THR A 544 -12.30 -45.19 11.56
N PRO A 545 -11.55 -44.98 10.46
CA PRO A 545 -10.21 -45.55 10.33
C PRO A 545 -9.18 -44.97 11.30
N HIS A 546 -9.35 -43.73 11.78
CA HIS A 546 -8.48 -43.10 12.76
C HIS A 546 -9.28 -42.34 13.82
N GLY A 547 -9.19 -42.79 15.08
CA GLY A 547 -9.86 -42.10 16.18
C GLY A 547 -11.39 -42.29 16.20
N GLN A 548 -12.12 -41.27 16.67
CA GLN A 548 -13.58 -41.28 16.86
C GLN A 548 -14.29 -40.20 16.03
N GLN A 549 -13.55 -39.30 15.39
CA GLN A 549 -14.09 -38.16 14.67
C GLN A 549 -13.74 -38.26 13.19
N ALA A 550 -14.63 -37.74 12.34
CA ALA A 550 -14.36 -37.57 10.92
C ALA A 550 -14.80 -36.18 10.46
N PHE A 551 -14.16 -35.66 9.41
CA PHE A 551 -14.68 -34.52 8.68
C PHE A 551 -16.02 -34.88 8.07
N ARG A 552 -17.00 -33.98 8.19
CA ARG A 552 -18.33 -34.13 7.61
C ARG A 552 -18.61 -32.95 6.71
N LEU A 553 -18.78 -33.21 5.42
CA LEU A 553 -19.09 -32.20 4.41
C LEU A 553 -20.46 -32.44 3.80
N THR A 554 -21.36 -31.48 3.99
CA THR A 554 -22.64 -31.40 3.26
C THR A 554 -22.61 -30.16 2.36
N SER A 555 -23.20 -30.29 1.18
CA SER A 555 -23.17 -29.27 0.14
C SER A 555 -24.30 -28.26 0.26
N SER A 556 -24.04 -26.99 -0.04
CA SER A 556 -25.07 -26.00 -0.35
C SER A 556 -24.55 -25.00 -1.39
N ILE A 557 -25.47 -24.26 -2.02
CA ILE A 557 -25.16 -23.27 -3.05
C ILE A 557 -24.57 -22.02 -2.39
N SER A 558 -23.33 -21.67 -2.75
CA SER A 558 -22.70 -20.39 -2.37
C SER A 558 -22.79 -19.41 -3.54
N LEU A 559 -23.26 -18.19 -3.30
CA LEU A 559 -23.36 -17.12 -4.32
C LEU A 559 -22.08 -16.26 -4.44
N TYR A 560 -21.11 -16.44 -3.52
CA TYR A 560 -20.01 -15.50 -3.32
C TYR A 560 -18.60 -16.10 -3.43
N ASP A 561 -18.45 -17.41 -3.18
CA ASP A 561 -17.16 -18.10 -3.28
C ASP A 561 -17.21 -19.04 -4.50
N ASP A 562 -16.14 -19.06 -5.31
CA ASP A 562 -16.06 -19.86 -6.53
C ASP A 562 -16.03 -21.38 -6.25
N PHE A 563 -15.71 -21.76 -5.01
CA PHE A 563 -15.68 -23.15 -4.53
C PHE A 563 -16.13 -23.25 -3.08
N SER A 564 -16.68 -24.42 -2.72
CA SER A 564 -17.12 -24.76 -1.35
C SER A 564 -16.34 -25.96 -0.84
N GLY A 565 -15.91 -25.94 0.42
CA GLY A 565 -15.13 -27.03 1.02
C GLY A 565 -14.42 -26.64 2.32
N LEU A 566 -13.58 -27.55 2.82
CA LEU A 566 -12.68 -27.28 3.94
C LEU A 566 -11.25 -27.19 3.42
N ALA A 567 -10.47 -26.24 3.94
CA ALA A 567 -9.05 -26.14 3.60
C ALA A 567 -8.19 -25.98 4.83
N THR A 568 -6.98 -26.50 4.79
CA THR A 568 -5.95 -26.26 5.80
C THR A 568 -4.65 -25.81 5.14
N PRO A 569 -4.09 -24.65 5.54
CA PRO A 569 -2.86 -24.15 4.97
C PRO A 569 -1.66 -24.95 5.49
N ILE A 570 -0.73 -25.26 4.58
CA ILE A 570 0.59 -25.77 4.97
C ILE A 570 1.37 -24.62 5.62
N ALA A 571 2.17 -24.94 6.64
CA ALA A 571 2.95 -23.93 7.35
C ALA A 571 3.89 -23.20 6.39
N SER A 572 4.01 -21.87 6.57
CA SER A 572 4.82 -21.03 5.69
C SER A 572 6.30 -21.43 5.66
N ALA A 573 6.80 -22.07 6.72
CA ALA A 573 8.16 -22.59 6.80
C ALA A 573 8.39 -23.83 5.89
N ASP A 574 7.34 -24.60 5.60
CA ASP A 574 7.43 -25.83 4.82
C ASP A 574 7.25 -25.59 3.31
N VAL A 575 6.60 -24.48 2.92
CA VAL A 575 6.36 -24.14 1.49
C VAL A 575 7.66 -24.11 0.66
N PRO A 576 8.77 -23.48 1.12
CA PRO A 576 10.03 -23.51 0.36
C PRO A 576 10.67 -24.90 0.27
N LEU A 577 10.39 -25.79 1.22
CA LEU A 577 10.97 -27.15 1.25
C LEU A 577 10.30 -28.08 0.23
N ILE A 578 9.02 -27.83 -0.05
CA ILE A 578 8.20 -28.64 -0.97
C ILE A 578 8.04 -28.03 -2.37
N ALA A 579 8.43 -26.77 -2.58
CA ALA A 579 8.41 -26.14 -3.90
C ALA A 579 9.29 -26.92 -4.91
N GLY A 580 8.75 -27.20 -6.09
CA GLY A 580 9.43 -28.03 -7.10
C GLY A 580 9.55 -29.52 -6.74
N ARG A 581 8.87 -29.99 -5.69
CA ARG A 581 8.91 -31.40 -5.25
C ARG A 581 7.55 -32.07 -5.44
N THR A 582 7.57 -33.40 -5.55
CA THR A 582 6.36 -34.22 -5.52
C THR A 582 5.84 -34.35 -4.09
N ILE A 583 4.53 -34.19 -3.91
CA ILE A 583 3.82 -34.34 -2.64
C ILE A 583 2.73 -35.40 -2.86
N THR A 584 2.63 -36.38 -1.96
CA THR A 584 1.49 -37.31 -1.95
C THR A 584 0.45 -36.82 -0.97
N ILE A 585 -0.81 -36.80 -1.42
CA ILE A 585 -1.98 -36.45 -0.61
C ILE A 585 -2.87 -37.68 -0.54
N GLY A 586 -3.26 -38.05 0.67
CA GLY A 586 -4.15 -39.18 0.90
C GLY A 586 -5.15 -38.93 2.02
N ALA A 587 -6.23 -39.68 2.01
CA ALA A 587 -7.21 -39.71 3.09
C ALA A 587 -8.08 -40.96 2.99
N TRP A 588 -8.72 -41.32 4.09
CA TRP A 588 -9.86 -42.24 4.09
C TRP A 588 -11.12 -41.48 3.71
N VAL A 589 -11.90 -42.02 2.77
CA VAL A 589 -13.10 -41.38 2.25
C VAL A 589 -14.25 -42.37 2.16
N TRP A 590 -15.44 -41.92 2.55
CA TRP A 590 -16.73 -42.61 2.34
C TRP A 590 -17.87 -41.61 2.25
N ALA A 591 -19.02 -42.03 1.76
CA ALA A 591 -20.19 -41.20 1.56
C ALA A 591 -21.46 -41.87 2.06
N SER A 592 -22.53 -41.10 2.24
CA SER A 592 -23.84 -41.64 2.64
C SER A 592 -24.40 -42.68 1.65
N HIS A 593 -24.04 -42.57 0.37
CA HIS A 593 -24.38 -43.54 -0.68
C HIS A 593 -23.25 -43.56 -1.72
N PRO A 594 -23.08 -44.65 -2.50
CA PRO A 594 -22.06 -44.73 -3.53
C PRO A 594 -22.16 -43.60 -4.56
N VAL A 595 -21.07 -42.85 -4.75
CA VAL A 595 -21.06 -41.68 -5.64
C VAL A 595 -19.65 -41.38 -6.16
N THR A 596 -19.58 -40.87 -7.39
CA THR A 596 -18.33 -40.33 -7.98
C THR A 596 -18.29 -38.82 -7.76
N ILE A 597 -17.28 -38.35 -7.03
CA ILE A 597 -17.14 -36.93 -6.63
C ILE A 597 -15.68 -36.49 -6.65
N ALA A 598 -15.45 -35.19 -6.49
CA ALA A 598 -14.11 -34.66 -6.26
C ALA A 598 -13.59 -35.10 -4.88
N GLY A 599 -12.37 -35.64 -4.83
CA GLY A 599 -11.71 -36.08 -3.61
C GLY A 599 -10.80 -35.01 -3.00
N PRO A 600 -10.14 -35.33 -1.86
CA PRO A 600 -9.15 -34.46 -1.23
C PRO A 600 -8.05 -34.06 -2.21
N GLY A 601 -7.82 -32.77 -2.34
CA GLY A 601 -6.94 -32.17 -3.33
C GLY A 601 -6.03 -31.08 -2.75
N VAL A 602 -5.59 -30.19 -3.63
CA VAL A 602 -4.83 -28.99 -3.28
C VAL A 602 -5.51 -27.71 -3.74
N LEU A 603 -5.30 -26.66 -2.98
CA LEU A 603 -5.52 -25.27 -3.37
C LEU A 603 -4.18 -24.55 -3.27
N TYR A 604 -3.62 -24.10 -4.39
CA TYR A 604 -2.29 -23.48 -4.42
C TYR A 604 -2.25 -22.17 -5.20
N ASN A 605 -1.19 -21.40 -4.99
CA ASN A 605 -0.93 -20.16 -5.73
C ASN A 605 0.58 -20.06 -6.06
N GLU A 606 0.88 -19.42 -7.19
CA GLU A 606 2.21 -19.08 -7.70
C GLU A 606 2.50 -17.56 -7.53
N GLY A 607 1.82 -16.92 -6.58
CA GLY A 607 1.89 -15.49 -6.28
C GLY A 607 0.91 -14.64 -7.10
N ALA A 608 1.22 -14.40 -8.38
CA ALA A 608 0.54 -13.37 -9.20
C ALA A 608 -0.75 -13.85 -9.89
N ARG A 609 -1.12 -15.12 -9.74
CA ARG A 609 -2.30 -15.73 -10.37
C ARG A 609 -3.41 -15.97 -9.35
N PRO A 610 -4.68 -16.09 -9.78
CA PRO A 610 -5.73 -16.59 -8.90
C PRO A 610 -5.35 -17.99 -8.41
N ALA A 611 -5.77 -18.34 -7.19
CA ALA A 611 -5.49 -19.65 -6.63
C ALA A 611 -6.14 -20.75 -7.50
N VAL A 612 -5.40 -21.83 -7.72
CA VAL A 612 -5.82 -22.97 -8.52
C VAL A 612 -6.22 -24.10 -7.59
N VAL A 613 -7.40 -24.69 -7.86
CA VAL A 613 -7.88 -25.90 -7.19
C VAL A 613 -7.58 -27.09 -8.09
N MET A 614 -6.93 -28.12 -7.54
CA MET A 614 -6.72 -29.40 -8.21
C MET A 614 -7.19 -30.51 -7.29
N THR A 615 -8.21 -31.25 -7.70
CA THR A 615 -8.80 -32.36 -6.95
C THR A 615 -8.90 -33.58 -7.86
N PRO A 616 -8.51 -34.78 -7.40
CA PRO A 616 -8.75 -36.01 -8.14
C PRO A 616 -10.26 -36.32 -8.15
N VAL A 617 -10.71 -37.08 -9.14
CA VAL A 617 -12.04 -37.69 -9.10
C VAL A 617 -11.91 -39.04 -8.38
N ILE A 618 -12.79 -39.30 -7.43
CA ILE A 618 -12.80 -40.53 -6.63
C ILE A 618 -14.18 -41.17 -6.62
N GLU A 619 -14.22 -42.48 -6.41
CA GLU A 619 -15.44 -43.24 -6.12
C GLU A 619 -15.54 -43.45 -4.62
N ALA A 620 -16.52 -42.79 -3.99
CA ALA A 620 -16.78 -42.91 -2.57
C ALA A 620 -17.89 -43.96 -2.35
N SER A 621 -17.59 -45.03 -1.61
CA SER A 621 -18.55 -46.04 -1.15
C SER A 621 -19.15 -45.67 0.21
N THR A 622 -20.06 -46.50 0.72
CA THR A 622 -20.60 -46.37 2.10
C THR A 622 -19.61 -46.81 3.18
N THR A 623 -18.58 -47.58 2.80
CA THR A 623 -17.49 -48.00 3.70
C THR A 623 -16.22 -47.18 3.44
N PRO A 624 -15.40 -46.91 4.47
CA PRO A 624 -14.13 -46.19 4.32
C PRO A 624 -13.18 -46.87 3.35
N ARG A 625 -12.66 -46.09 2.39
CA ARG A 625 -11.59 -46.50 1.49
C ARG A 625 -10.48 -45.47 1.50
N PHE A 626 -9.24 -45.93 1.60
CA PHE A 626 -8.09 -45.05 1.49
C PHE A 626 -7.83 -44.70 0.03
N VAL A 627 -7.69 -43.41 -0.26
CA VAL A 627 -7.32 -42.88 -1.58
C VAL A 627 -6.07 -42.02 -1.43
N ALA A 628 -5.16 -42.10 -2.39
CA ALA A 628 -3.99 -41.24 -2.45
C ALA A 628 -3.62 -40.89 -3.89
N TRP A 629 -3.04 -39.71 -4.07
CA TRP A 629 -2.57 -39.22 -5.37
C TRP A 629 -1.38 -38.28 -5.19
N THR A 630 -0.58 -38.13 -6.25
CA THR A 630 0.62 -37.29 -6.23
C THR A 630 0.39 -35.95 -6.93
N PHE A 631 0.83 -34.88 -6.30
CA PHE A 631 0.86 -33.52 -6.83
C PHE A 631 2.31 -33.07 -7.03
N GLU A 632 2.63 -32.57 -8.22
CA GLU A 632 3.93 -31.91 -8.46
C GLU A 632 3.81 -30.43 -8.12
N ALA A 633 4.44 -30.02 -7.01
CA ALA A 633 4.42 -28.62 -6.60
C ALA A 633 5.22 -27.76 -7.59
N PRO A 634 4.66 -26.64 -8.09
CA PRO A 634 5.39 -25.71 -8.94
C PRO A 634 6.66 -25.16 -8.25
N GLU A 635 7.68 -24.83 -9.03
CA GLU A 635 8.89 -24.17 -8.49
C GLU A 635 8.59 -22.79 -7.90
N ALA A 636 7.61 -22.07 -8.48
CA ALA A 636 7.20 -20.73 -8.04
C ALA A 636 6.09 -20.74 -6.98
N LEU A 637 5.93 -21.83 -6.24
CA LEU A 637 4.85 -22.00 -5.24
C LEU A 637 4.94 -20.94 -4.13
N SER A 638 3.90 -20.12 -3.99
CA SER A 638 3.80 -19.09 -2.94
C SER A 638 3.00 -19.55 -1.72
N SER A 639 2.01 -20.40 -1.92
CA SER A 639 1.17 -20.95 -0.86
C SER A 639 0.53 -22.26 -1.31
N LEU A 640 0.38 -23.21 -0.39
CA LEU A 640 -0.29 -24.47 -0.62
C LEU A 640 -1.24 -24.77 0.54
N GLN A 641 -2.43 -25.25 0.22
CA GLN A 641 -3.39 -25.76 1.19
C GLN A 641 -3.87 -27.14 0.73
N VAL A 642 -4.11 -28.04 1.68
CA VAL A 642 -4.89 -29.24 1.40
C VAL A 642 -6.36 -28.84 1.42
N PHE A 643 -7.09 -29.22 0.38
CA PHE A 643 -8.48 -28.80 0.16
C PHE A 643 -9.38 -30.02 0.03
N ILE A 644 -10.42 -30.10 0.86
CA ILE A 644 -11.47 -31.11 0.78
C ILE A 644 -12.70 -30.42 0.16
N PRO A 645 -13.01 -30.69 -1.11
CA PRO A 645 -14.17 -30.11 -1.76
C PRO A 645 -15.46 -30.60 -1.09
N ALA A 646 -16.42 -29.70 -0.89
CA ALA A 646 -17.77 -30.10 -0.57
C ALA A 646 -18.38 -30.82 -1.79
N PRO A 647 -19.24 -31.83 -1.59
CA PRO A 647 -19.96 -32.44 -2.70
C PRO A 647 -20.77 -31.37 -3.47
N PRO A 648 -21.11 -31.57 -4.74
CA PRO A 648 -22.01 -30.68 -5.45
C PRO A 648 -23.44 -30.79 -4.85
N PRO A 649 -24.24 -29.70 -4.86
CA PRO A 649 -25.64 -29.78 -4.46
C PRO A 649 -26.41 -30.73 -5.38
N ALA A 650 -26.77 -31.90 -4.88
CA ALA A 650 -27.54 -32.91 -5.62
C ALA A 650 -29.04 -32.57 -5.59
N ALA A 651 -29.71 -32.71 -6.74
CA ALA A 651 -31.12 -32.31 -6.92
C ALA A 651 -32.14 -33.26 -6.24
N GLU A 652 -31.80 -34.54 -6.06
CA GLU A 652 -32.75 -35.58 -5.62
C GLU A 652 -32.43 -36.20 -4.25
N SER A 653 -31.16 -36.24 -3.83
CA SER A 653 -30.76 -36.76 -2.51
C SER A 653 -29.45 -36.14 -2.03
N PRO A 654 -29.40 -35.50 -0.85
CA PRO A 654 -28.20 -34.86 -0.35
C PRO A 654 -27.12 -35.90 -0.03
N VAL A 655 -25.95 -35.74 -0.66
CA VAL A 655 -24.76 -36.54 -0.36
C VAL A 655 -24.03 -35.94 0.83
N THR A 656 -23.74 -36.76 1.83
CA THR A 656 -22.82 -36.41 2.92
C THR A 656 -21.51 -37.12 2.68
N LEU A 657 -20.42 -36.35 2.58
CA LEU A 657 -19.07 -36.86 2.43
C LEU A 657 -18.39 -36.91 3.80
N PHE A 658 -17.78 -38.04 4.12
CA PHE A 658 -16.95 -38.24 5.29
C PHE A 658 -15.50 -38.44 4.87
N VAL A 659 -14.59 -37.77 5.58
CA VAL A 659 -13.15 -37.87 5.34
C VAL A 659 -12.45 -38.03 6.68
N ASP A 660 -11.42 -38.87 6.75
CA ASP A 660 -10.62 -39.09 7.95
C ASP A 660 -9.15 -39.42 7.58
N GLY A 661 -8.22 -39.26 8.52
CA GLY A 661 -6.80 -39.58 8.34
C GLY A 661 -6.15 -38.84 7.17
N VAL A 662 -6.46 -37.55 7.00
CA VAL A 662 -5.91 -36.72 5.93
C VAL A 662 -4.40 -36.54 6.13
N VAL A 663 -3.65 -36.86 5.08
CA VAL A 663 -2.19 -36.83 5.08
C VAL A 663 -1.66 -36.11 3.84
N ALA A 664 -0.66 -35.25 4.04
CA ALA A 664 0.16 -34.72 2.95
C ALA A 664 1.64 -34.87 3.31
N VAL A 665 2.39 -35.55 2.46
CA VAL A 665 3.80 -35.91 2.70
C VAL A 665 4.62 -35.67 1.44
N GLN A 666 5.84 -35.13 1.61
CA GLN A 666 6.79 -34.99 0.50
C GLN A 666 7.27 -36.36 0.02
N GLY A 667 7.17 -36.62 -1.29
CA GLY A 667 7.51 -37.88 -1.93
C GLY A 667 6.33 -38.50 -2.67
N SER A 668 6.56 -39.68 -3.25
CA SER A 668 5.56 -40.51 -3.92
C SER A 668 5.28 -41.74 -3.05
N PHE A 669 4.03 -41.94 -2.66
CA PHE A 669 3.56 -43.10 -1.88
C PHE A 669 2.33 -43.71 -2.54
N SER A 670 2.18 -45.04 -2.48
CA SER A 670 1.04 -45.76 -3.06
C SER A 670 -0.21 -45.67 -2.18
N ALA A 671 -1.38 -45.65 -2.84
CA ALA A 671 -2.68 -45.78 -2.19
C ALA A 671 -2.96 -47.22 -1.70
N ASP A 672 -2.26 -48.23 -2.22
CA ASP A 672 -2.52 -49.65 -1.92
C ASP A 672 -2.16 -50.02 -0.48
N THR A 673 -1.21 -49.28 0.12
CA THR A 673 -0.75 -49.52 1.49
C THR A 673 -1.04 -48.27 2.33
N PRO A 674 -2.17 -48.23 3.06
CA PRO A 674 -2.51 -47.05 3.87
C PRO A 674 -1.44 -46.74 4.94
N PRO A 675 -1.23 -45.46 5.30
CA PRO A 675 -0.31 -45.05 6.34
C PRO A 675 -0.79 -45.50 7.74
N ILE A 676 0.18 -45.84 8.59
CA ILE A 676 -0.03 -46.10 10.01
C ILE A 676 0.33 -44.83 10.78
N PHE A 677 -0.69 -44.12 11.27
CA PHE A 677 -0.51 -42.88 12.01
C PHE A 677 -0.18 -43.10 13.49
N ASP A 678 0.48 -42.12 14.09
CA ASP A 678 0.46 -41.91 15.54
C ASP A 678 -0.96 -41.50 16.02
N ARG A 679 -1.15 -41.42 17.35
CA ARG A 679 -2.45 -41.05 17.93
C ARG A 679 -2.94 -39.65 17.51
N SER A 680 -2.03 -38.73 17.18
CA SER A 680 -2.34 -37.34 16.82
C SER A 680 -2.43 -37.09 15.32
N ALA A 681 -2.24 -38.13 14.49
CA ALA A 681 -2.10 -38.05 13.03
C ALA A 681 -1.06 -37.02 12.54
N THR A 682 -0.04 -36.76 13.37
CA THR A 682 1.04 -35.79 13.09
C THR A 682 2.25 -36.44 12.42
N SER A 683 2.45 -37.73 12.65
CA SER A 683 3.53 -38.53 12.08
C SER A 683 3.09 -39.99 11.97
N GLY A 684 3.91 -40.81 11.32
CA GLY A 684 3.59 -42.23 11.18
C GLY A 684 4.58 -42.96 10.29
N PHE A 685 4.19 -44.15 9.86
CA PHE A 685 4.91 -44.94 8.87
C PHE A 685 4.02 -45.17 7.64
N TRP A 686 4.55 -44.93 6.45
CA TRP A 686 3.89 -45.23 5.18
C TRP A 686 4.88 -46.01 4.32
N GLU A 687 4.50 -47.21 3.88
CA GLU A 687 5.40 -48.15 3.19
C GLU A 687 6.68 -48.45 3.99
N GLY A 688 6.56 -48.51 5.33
CA GLY A 688 7.67 -48.71 6.25
C GLY A 688 8.62 -47.51 6.41
N ARG A 689 8.35 -46.37 5.75
CA ARG A 689 9.13 -45.14 5.88
C ARG A 689 8.49 -44.20 6.89
N PRO A 690 9.26 -43.62 7.83
CA PRO A 690 8.72 -42.60 8.72
C PRO A 690 8.36 -41.35 7.92
N PHE A 691 7.24 -40.72 8.27
CA PHE A 691 6.83 -39.44 7.70
C PHE A 691 6.35 -38.46 8.77
N ALA A 692 6.48 -37.17 8.47
CA ALA A 692 5.82 -36.09 9.19
C ALA A 692 4.67 -35.58 8.32
N ASN A 693 3.47 -35.47 8.89
CA ASN A 693 2.31 -34.97 8.16
C ASN A 693 2.38 -33.44 8.06
N LEU A 694 2.32 -32.91 6.84
CA LEU A 694 2.27 -31.46 6.59
C LEU A 694 0.90 -30.87 6.97
N VAL A 695 -0.11 -31.71 7.15
CA VAL A 695 -1.46 -31.34 7.57
C VAL A 695 -1.59 -31.35 9.09
N ARG A 696 -2.12 -30.26 9.66
CA ARG A 696 -2.48 -30.19 11.08
C ARG A 696 -3.87 -30.79 11.28
N ASN A 697 -4.03 -31.56 12.36
CA ASN A 697 -5.32 -32.16 12.75
C ASN A 697 -5.98 -32.93 11.59
N GLY A 698 -5.20 -33.77 10.89
CA GLY A 698 -5.67 -34.56 9.75
C GLY A 698 -6.70 -35.64 10.11
N SER A 699 -6.85 -35.97 11.40
CA SER A 699 -7.86 -36.88 11.92
C SER A 699 -9.12 -36.20 12.45
N ALA A 700 -9.23 -34.86 12.35
CA ALA A 700 -10.33 -34.07 12.91
C ALA A 700 -10.57 -34.21 14.43
N GLU A 701 -9.71 -34.88 15.19
CA GLU A 701 -9.91 -35.15 16.62
C GLU A 701 -9.99 -33.86 17.47
N GLN A 702 -9.22 -32.84 17.11
CA GLN A 702 -9.25 -31.55 17.80
C GLN A 702 -10.34 -30.64 17.22
N ALA A 703 -11.02 -29.90 18.10
CA ALA A 703 -12.08 -28.99 17.72
C ALA A 703 -11.79 -27.55 18.14
N TRP A 704 -12.32 -26.62 17.35
CA TRP A 704 -12.36 -25.17 17.60
C TRP A 704 -13.79 -24.64 17.54
N PRO A 705 -14.03 -23.42 18.03
CA PRO A 705 -15.31 -22.77 17.88
C PRO A 705 -15.46 -22.20 16.47
N TYR A 706 -16.71 -22.19 16.00
CA TYR A 706 -17.12 -21.63 14.72
C TYR A 706 -18.39 -20.80 14.90
N VAL A 707 -18.71 -19.97 13.90
CA VAL A 707 -19.97 -19.22 13.91
C VAL A 707 -21.07 -20.12 13.38
N ARG A 708 -22.19 -20.21 14.12
CA ARG A 708 -23.35 -21.00 13.72
C ARG A 708 -23.75 -20.68 12.28
N PRO A 709 -24.00 -21.66 11.40
CA PRO A 709 -24.11 -21.41 9.96
C PRO A 709 -25.27 -20.48 9.59
N GLU A 710 -26.36 -20.47 10.36
CA GLU A 710 -27.49 -19.56 10.18
C GLU A 710 -27.07 -18.10 10.41
N VAL A 711 -26.22 -17.86 11.41
CA VAL A 711 -25.68 -16.54 11.70
C VAL A 711 -24.61 -16.15 10.69
N ASP A 712 -23.71 -17.07 10.32
CA ASP A 712 -22.64 -16.80 9.36
C ASP A 712 -23.20 -16.50 7.96
N SER A 713 -24.26 -17.20 7.54
CA SER A 713 -24.95 -16.93 6.27
C SER A 713 -25.72 -15.61 6.28
N ALA A 714 -26.44 -15.29 7.36
CA ALA A 714 -27.14 -14.02 7.49
C ALA A 714 -26.16 -12.82 7.55
N ALA A 715 -25.07 -12.95 8.32
CA ALA A 715 -24.07 -11.90 8.49
C ALA A 715 -23.24 -11.68 7.22
N ARG A 716 -23.07 -12.71 6.37
CA ARG A 716 -22.36 -12.60 5.09
C ARG A 716 -22.98 -11.55 4.16
N TYR A 717 -24.28 -11.29 4.23
CA TYR A 717 -24.93 -10.22 3.46
C TYR A 717 -24.43 -8.82 3.84
N LEU A 718 -24.05 -8.61 5.11
CA LEU A 718 -23.58 -7.33 5.63
C LEU A 718 -22.05 -7.21 5.61
N VAL A 719 -21.36 -8.23 6.15
CA VAL A 719 -19.91 -8.19 6.36
C VAL A 719 -19.15 -8.62 5.11
N ARG A 720 -19.77 -9.40 4.23
CA ARG A 720 -19.20 -9.97 2.99
C ARG A 720 -17.95 -10.81 3.18
N ILE A 721 -17.76 -11.31 4.39
CA ILE A 721 -16.66 -12.17 4.81
C ILE A 721 -17.29 -13.26 5.67
N SER A 722 -16.79 -14.50 5.59
CA SER A 722 -17.22 -15.55 6.53
C SER A 722 -16.65 -15.24 7.92
N LEU A 723 -17.54 -15.04 8.88
CA LEU A 723 -17.21 -14.87 10.28
C LEU A 723 -16.64 -16.16 10.87
N SER A 724 -17.05 -17.34 10.37
CA SER A 724 -16.44 -18.62 10.75
C SER A 724 -14.96 -18.70 10.37
N ARG A 725 -14.56 -18.18 9.20
CA ARG A 725 -13.13 -18.09 8.82
C ARG A 725 -12.35 -17.14 9.73
N ILE A 726 -12.95 -16.02 10.10
CA ILE A 726 -12.33 -15.08 11.04
C ILE A 726 -12.18 -15.73 12.41
N ALA A 727 -13.22 -16.41 12.91
CA ALA A 727 -13.18 -17.15 14.17
C ALA A 727 -12.07 -18.20 14.16
N ALA A 728 -12.03 -19.09 13.16
CA ALA A 728 -10.96 -20.08 13.02
C ALA A 728 -9.57 -19.43 12.98
N SER A 729 -9.42 -18.30 12.29
CA SER A 729 -8.15 -17.54 12.26
C SER A 729 -7.74 -17.02 13.63
N MET A 730 -8.68 -16.56 14.46
CA MET A 730 -8.39 -16.07 15.81
C MET A 730 -7.91 -17.18 16.76
N PHE A 731 -8.35 -18.43 16.56
CA PHE A 731 -7.91 -19.58 17.34
C PHE A 731 -6.61 -20.20 16.82
N ASP A 732 -6.27 -19.99 15.54
CA ASP A 732 -4.97 -20.37 14.97
C ASP A 732 -3.85 -19.39 15.34
N ILE A 733 -3.51 -19.32 16.63
CA ILE A 733 -2.54 -18.36 17.18
C ILE A 733 -1.16 -18.51 16.53
N GLU A 734 -0.71 -19.75 16.31
CA GLU A 734 0.58 -20.09 15.72
C GLU A 734 0.77 -19.48 14.33
N ARG A 735 -0.29 -19.46 13.52
CA ARG A 735 -0.29 -18.84 12.20
C ARG A 735 -0.58 -17.35 12.26
N THR A 736 -1.61 -16.96 13.00
CA THR A 736 -2.22 -15.63 12.91
C THR A 736 -1.39 -14.56 13.62
N VAL A 737 -0.79 -14.85 14.78
CA VAL A 737 -0.02 -13.84 15.52
C VAL A 737 1.23 -13.37 14.76
N PRO A 738 2.09 -14.27 14.24
CA PRO A 738 3.24 -13.84 13.45
C PRO A 738 2.82 -13.09 12.18
N LEU A 739 1.78 -13.58 11.50
CA LEU A 739 1.22 -12.91 10.32
C LEU A 739 0.76 -11.49 10.62
N ILE A 740 0.03 -11.26 11.71
CA ILE A 740 -0.41 -9.91 12.09
C ILE A 740 0.79 -9.02 12.43
N LEU A 741 1.65 -9.48 13.34
CA LEU A 741 2.66 -8.61 13.97
C LEU A 741 3.83 -8.29 13.04
N PHE A 742 4.25 -9.25 12.21
CA PHE A 742 5.46 -9.10 11.40
C PHE A 742 5.18 -8.85 9.91
N ASP A 743 3.97 -9.12 9.44
CA ASP A 743 3.59 -8.88 8.04
C ASP A 743 2.49 -7.81 7.93
N ARG A 744 1.31 -8.04 8.52
CA ARG A 744 0.13 -7.16 8.26
C ARG A 744 0.19 -5.79 8.92
N VAL A 745 0.62 -5.70 10.18
CA VAL A 745 0.74 -4.42 10.89
C VAL A 745 1.85 -3.54 10.28
N PRO A 746 3.06 -4.07 10.01
CA PRO A 746 4.08 -3.27 9.34
C PRO A 746 3.66 -2.80 7.95
N ASP A 747 3.01 -3.66 7.17
CA ASP A 747 2.56 -3.34 5.82
C ASP A 747 1.41 -2.33 5.83
N ILE A 748 0.42 -2.43 6.73
CA ILE A 748 -0.67 -1.45 6.81
C ILE A 748 -0.16 -0.07 7.26
N ILE A 749 0.80 -0.01 8.19
CA ILE A 749 1.45 1.23 8.61
C ILE A 749 2.17 1.85 7.42
N PHE A 750 3.02 1.08 6.74
CA PHE A 750 3.74 1.54 5.57
C PHE A 750 2.80 2.05 4.47
N ARG A 751 1.78 1.26 4.10
CA ARG A 751 0.78 1.62 3.11
C ARG A 751 0.01 2.89 3.46
N SER A 752 -0.22 3.16 4.75
CA SER A 752 -0.94 4.36 5.21
C SER A 752 -0.22 5.66 4.84
N PHE A 753 1.08 5.61 4.54
CA PHE A 753 1.89 6.78 4.15
C PHE A 753 2.52 6.65 2.76
N ALA A 754 2.72 5.43 2.25
CA ALA A 754 3.52 5.17 1.06
C ALA A 754 2.76 4.52 -0.11
N SER A 755 1.49 4.13 0.05
CA SER A 755 0.70 3.51 -1.03
C SER A 755 0.07 4.56 -1.93
N LEU A 756 0.49 4.63 -3.20
CA LEU A 756 0.05 5.64 -4.16
C LEU A 756 -0.54 4.96 -5.42
N GLY A 757 -1.54 5.60 -6.04
CA GLY A 757 -2.16 5.19 -7.31
C GLY A 757 -2.36 3.68 -7.47
N TRP A 758 -3.36 3.10 -6.80
CA TRP A 758 -3.61 1.64 -6.70
C TRP A 758 -2.60 0.83 -5.88
N GLY A 759 -1.70 1.47 -5.13
CA GLY A 759 -0.55 0.76 -4.56
C GLY A 759 0.37 0.16 -5.65
N ARG A 760 0.16 0.55 -6.93
CA ARG A 760 1.07 0.22 -8.04
C ARG A 760 2.38 0.98 -7.92
N LEU A 761 2.35 2.10 -7.20
CA LEU A 761 3.52 2.85 -6.78
C LEU A 761 3.61 2.80 -5.27
N MET A 762 4.66 2.16 -4.79
CA MET A 762 5.04 2.20 -3.39
C MET A 762 6.47 2.71 -3.34
N LEU A 763 6.83 3.35 -2.25
CA LEU A 763 8.24 3.57 -1.94
C LEU A 763 8.94 2.19 -1.93
N THR A 764 9.80 1.92 -2.90
CA THR A 764 10.48 0.63 -3.00
C THR A 764 11.69 0.58 -2.07
N GLY A 765 11.93 -0.58 -1.47
CA GLY A 765 13.08 -0.85 -0.61
C GLY A 765 12.73 -0.94 0.88
N ASP A 766 13.30 -1.95 1.54
CA ASP A 766 13.02 -2.31 2.93
C ASP A 766 13.29 -1.17 3.92
N ILE A 767 14.17 -0.22 3.56
CA ILE A 767 14.51 0.94 4.39
C ILE A 767 13.30 1.83 4.65
N TRP A 768 12.38 1.99 3.69
CA TRP A 768 11.19 2.83 3.86
C TRP A 768 10.13 2.13 4.73
N LEU A 769 9.97 0.82 4.53
CA LEU A 769 9.14 -0.02 5.39
C LEU A 769 9.60 0.09 6.85
N LEU A 770 10.90 -0.08 7.10
CA LEU A 770 11.49 0.02 8.43
C LEU A 770 11.38 1.45 9.00
N ALA A 771 11.72 2.48 8.22
CA ALA A 771 11.72 3.87 8.69
C ALA A 771 10.33 4.35 9.12
N LEU A 772 9.29 4.09 8.32
CA LEU A 772 7.92 4.52 8.64
C LEU A 772 7.35 3.78 9.86
N ASN A 773 7.64 2.48 9.97
CA ASN A 773 7.29 1.70 11.16
C ASN A 773 8.01 2.20 12.41
N PHE A 774 9.30 2.50 12.32
CA PHE A 774 10.09 3.04 13.43
C PHE A 774 9.57 4.40 13.89
N VAL A 775 9.27 5.32 12.95
CA VAL A 775 8.64 6.61 13.27
C VAL A 775 7.28 6.41 13.94
N PHE A 776 6.46 5.50 13.44
CA PHE A 776 5.17 5.18 14.07
C PHE A 776 5.34 4.69 15.52
N LEU A 777 6.28 3.76 15.77
CA LEU A 777 6.60 3.29 17.11
C LEU A 777 7.05 4.42 18.05
N ILE A 778 7.86 5.37 17.56
CA ILE A 778 8.25 6.58 18.32
C ILE A 778 7.02 7.39 18.72
N THR A 779 6.06 7.58 17.80
CA THR A 779 4.83 8.33 18.12
C THR A 779 3.97 7.60 19.15
N VAL A 780 3.82 6.27 19.04
CA VAL A 780 3.10 5.46 20.03
C VAL A 780 3.78 5.53 21.41
N ALA A 781 5.10 5.39 21.46
CA ALA A 781 5.88 5.53 22.70
C ALA A 781 5.72 6.94 23.32
N GLY A 782 5.64 7.98 22.49
CA GLY A 782 5.32 9.34 22.93
C GLY A 782 3.94 9.47 23.55
N CYS A 783 2.91 8.82 22.97
CA CYS A 783 1.58 8.76 23.56
C CYS A 783 1.56 8.04 24.91
N ILE A 784 2.28 6.92 25.04
CA ILE A 784 2.42 6.19 26.31
C ILE A 784 3.07 7.09 27.37
N ARG A 785 4.16 7.80 27.01
CA ARG A 785 4.81 8.77 27.89
C ARG A 785 3.84 9.85 28.37
N LEU A 786 3.02 10.42 27.48
CA LEU A 786 2.00 11.40 27.88
C LEU A 786 0.97 10.80 28.84
N ALA A 787 0.51 9.57 28.58
CA ALA A 787 -0.47 8.89 29.40
C ALA A 787 0.03 8.54 30.82
N VAL A 788 1.33 8.25 30.96
CA VAL A 788 1.97 7.96 32.26
C VAL A 788 2.28 9.24 33.03
N THR A 789 2.79 10.27 32.36
CA THR A 789 3.20 11.53 33.01
C THR A 789 2.03 12.39 33.48
N HIS A 790 0.86 12.29 32.83
CA HIS A 790 -0.32 13.08 33.15
C HIS A 790 -1.45 12.16 33.62
N ASN A 791 -1.45 11.84 34.92
CA ASN A 791 -2.42 10.93 35.53
C ASN A 791 -3.59 11.69 36.18
N ASP A 792 -4.47 12.25 35.36
CA ASP A 792 -5.73 12.86 35.79
C ASP A 792 -6.93 12.00 35.34
N ARG A 793 -8.02 11.96 36.12
CA ARG A 793 -9.29 11.30 35.77
C ARG A 793 -10.30 12.24 35.09
N SER A 794 -9.85 13.34 34.48
CA SER A 794 -10.72 14.29 33.78
C SER A 794 -11.46 13.64 32.61
N SER A 795 -12.65 14.17 32.31
CA SER A 795 -13.47 13.78 31.17
C SER A 795 -12.72 13.85 29.84
N ARG A 796 -11.70 14.73 29.75
CA ARG A 796 -10.81 14.85 28.58
C ARG A 796 -9.99 13.59 28.35
N ARG A 797 -9.37 13.05 29.40
CA ARG A 797 -8.59 11.81 29.27
C ARG A 797 -9.49 10.65 28.87
N ILE A 798 -10.67 10.56 29.46
CA ILE A 798 -11.66 9.52 29.11
C ILE A 798 -12.09 9.68 27.64
N ALA A 799 -12.38 10.89 27.18
CA ALA A 799 -12.71 11.16 25.78
C ALA A 799 -11.57 10.74 24.84
N ILE A 800 -10.30 11.05 25.18
CA ILE A 800 -9.14 10.63 24.40
C ILE A 800 -9.00 9.11 24.38
N VAL A 801 -9.12 8.44 25.53
CA VAL A 801 -9.03 6.97 25.61
C VAL A 801 -10.13 6.30 24.79
N VAL A 802 -11.39 6.71 24.97
CA VAL A 802 -12.51 6.16 24.19
C VAL A 802 -12.31 6.42 22.69
N PHE A 803 -11.88 7.62 22.31
CA PHE A 803 -11.59 7.96 20.92
C PHE A 803 -10.47 7.10 20.32
N LEU A 804 -9.39 6.86 21.06
CA LEU A 804 -8.28 6.00 20.64
C LEU A 804 -8.67 4.52 20.59
N VAL A 805 -9.47 4.04 21.54
CA VAL A 805 -9.96 2.64 21.54
C VAL A 805 -10.88 2.38 20.36
N ILE A 806 -11.84 3.27 20.08
CA ILE A 806 -12.69 3.16 18.89
C ILE A 806 -11.83 3.19 17.62
N GLY A 807 -10.81 4.05 17.59
CA GLY A 807 -9.87 4.10 16.49
C GLY A 807 -9.09 2.81 16.29
N LEU A 808 -8.54 2.25 17.37
CA LEU A 808 -7.83 0.97 17.35
C LEU A 808 -8.72 -0.17 16.85
N LEU A 809 -9.99 -0.23 17.29
CA LEU A 809 -10.94 -1.23 16.80
C LEU A 809 -11.15 -1.13 15.29
N MET A 810 -11.19 0.08 14.73
CA MET A 810 -11.33 0.28 13.29
C MET A 810 -10.07 -0.14 12.51
N TRP A 811 -8.87 0.20 13.00
CA TRP A 811 -7.62 -0.24 12.40
C TRP A 811 -7.42 -1.76 12.52
N MET A 812 -7.82 -2.36 13.65
CA MET A 812 -7.83 -3.81 13.82
C MET A 812 -8.77 -4.47 12.81
N ASN A 813 -9.98 -3.93 12.59
CA ASN A 813 -10.88 -4.43 11.56
C ASN A 813 -10.25 -4.34 10.15
N ALA A 814 -9.47 -3.29 9.84
CA ALA A 814 -8.75 -3.18 8.57
C ALA A 814 -7.69 -4.29 8.40
N VAL A 815 -7.01 -4.69 9.47
CA VAL A 815 -6.03 -5.80 9.48
C VAL A 815 -6.73 -7.15 9.44
N LEU A 816 -7.73 -7.38 10.29
CA LEU A 816 -8.50 -8.63 10.37
C LEU A 816 -9.17 -9.00 9.03
N ARG A 817 -9.49 -8.00 8.21
CA ARG A 817 -10.05 -8.19 6.88
C ARG A 817 -9.17 -8.99 5.93
N THR A 818 -7.87 -9.13 6.16
CA THR A 818 -7.02 -9.99 5.32
C THR A 818 -7.13 -11.47 5.71
N MET A 819 -7.53 -11.78 6.95
CA MET A 819 -7.41 -13.13 7.53
C MET A 819 -8.29 -14.20 6.88
N HIS A 820 -9.37 -13.81 6.22
CA HIS A 820 -10.32 -14.75 5.63
C HIS A 820 -9.80 -15.49 4.40
N ALA A 821 -8.69 -15.06 3.78
CA ALA A 821 -8.21 -15.63 2.52
C ALA A 821 -6.87 -16.37 2.67
N PRO A 822 -6.85 -17.63 3.18
CA PRO A 822 -5.60 -18.32 3.48
C PRO A 822 -4.70 -18.61 2.26
N SER A 823 -5.23 -18.62 1.03
CA SER A 823 -4.48 -18.92 -0.21
C SER A 823 -3.92 -17.66 -0.88
N VAL A 824 -4.71 -16.59 -0.90
CA VAL A 824 -4.30 -15.31 -1.50
C VAL A 824 -4.63 -14.24 -0.49
N GLN A 825 -3.67 -13.91 0.36
CA GLN A 825 -3.87 -12.88 1.36
C GLN A 825 -3.80 -11.51 0.65
N PRO A 826 -4.93 -10.79 0.43
CA PRO A 826 -4.86 -9.48 -0.18
C PRO A 826 -4.05 -8.54 0.72
N PRO A 827 -3.35 -7.55 0.17
CA PRO A 827 -2.63 -6.59 0.98
C PRO A 827 -3.62 -5.86 1.92
N PRO A 828 -3.26 -5.62 3.20
CA PRO A 828 -4.08 -4.81 4.09
C PRO A 828 -4.20 -3.38 3.54
N LEU A 829 -5.41 -2.98 3.16
CA LEU A 829 -5.65 -1.67 2.57
C LEU A 829 -5.98 -0.63 3.66
N PRO A 830 -5.18 0.45 3.82
CA PRO A 830 -5.41 1.50 4.81
C PRO A 830 -6.78 2.18 4.70
N ARG A 831 -7.41 2.14 3.52
CA ARG A 831 -8.72 2.74 3.27
C ARG A 831 -9.80 2.27 4.25
N TYR A 832 -9.71 1.03 4.74
CA TYR A 832 -10.64 0.51 5.74
C TYR A 832 -10.37 1.01 7.17
N GLY A 833 -9.17 1.52 7.45
CA GLY A 833 -8.79 2.14 8.72
C GLY A 833 -9.00 3.66 8.77
N PHE A 834 -9.02 4.33 7.61
CA PHE A 834 -9.22 5.78 7.52
C PHE A 834 -10.54 6.35 8.07
N PRO A 835 -11.64 5.59 8.26
CA PRO A 835 -12.76 6.09 9.06
C PRO A 835 -12.32 6.58 10.45
N ALA A 836 -11.24 6.02 10.99
CA ALA A 836 -10.59 6.44 12.23
C ALA A 836 -9.34 7.32 12.03
N VAL A 837 -9.20 8.05 10.92
CA VAL A 837 -8.03 8.92 10.62
C VAL A 837 -7.78 9.96 11.73
N GLY A 838 -8.82 10.41 12.42
CA GLY A 838 -8.67 11.30 13.59
C GLY A 838 -7.83 10.66 14.70
N SER A 839 -8.04 9.38 15.00
CA SER A 839 -7.25 8.67 16.01
C SER A 839 -5.78 8.52 15.59
N LEU A 840 -5.55 8.17 14.32
CA LEU A 840 -4.21 8.07 13.74
C LEU A 840 -3.47 9.41 13.85
N THR A 841 -4.10 10.51 13.43
CA THR A 841 -3.48 11.84 13.42
C THR A 841 -3.25 12.40 14.81
N LEU A 842 -4.09 12.02 15.79
CA LEU A 842 -3.84 12.32 17.20
C LEU A 842 -2.61 11.58 17.73
N VAL A 843 -2.44 10.29 17.39
CA VAL A 843 -1.25 9.51 17.76
C VAL A 843 0.00 10.10 17.11
N LEU A 844 -0.05 10.36 15.80
CA LEU A 844 1.09 10.92 15.07
C LEU A 844 1.51 12.28 15.62
N ALA A 845 0.61 13.26 15.66
CA ALA A 845 0.95 14.62 16.06
C ALA A 845 1.18 14.75 17.57
N GLY A 846 0.31 14.14 18.38
CA GLY A 846 0.40 14.19 19.84
C GLY A 846 1.60 13.40 20.37
N GLY A 847 1.79 12.18 19.86
CA GLY A 847 2.91 11.31 20.19
C GLY A 847 4.26 11.88 19.75
N TRP A 848 4.33 12.44 18.54
CA TRP A 848 5.53 13.13 18.08
C TRP A 848 5.92 14.30 18.99
N LEU A 849 4.97 15.19 19.31
CA LEU A 849 5.25 16.35 20.15
C LEU A 849 5.54 16.02 21.61
N ALA A 850 5.22 14.81 22.07
CA ALA A 850 5.56 14.34 23.42
C ALA A 850 7.08 14.32 23.68
N TRP A 851 7.87 14.18 22.62
CA TRP A 851 9.33 14.15 22.69
C TRP A 851 9.98 15.54 22.72
N TRP A 852 9.22 16.58 22.40
CA TRP A 852 9.74 17.94 22.30
C TRP A 852 9.43 18.75 23.56
N PRO A 853 10.45 19.33 24.23
CA PRO A 853 10.20 20.19 25.37
C PRO A 853 9.43 21.45 24.93
N PRO A 854 8.62 22.07 25.81
CA PRO A 854 7.74 23.20 25.46
C PRO A 854 8.44 24.30 24.65
N GLN A 855 9.68 24.64 24.99
CA GLN A 855 10.48 25.68 24.33
C GLN A 855 10.87 25.32 22.89
N ARG A 856 10.97 24.02 22.56
CA ARG A 856 11.36 23.52 21.23
C ARG A 856 10.21 22.87 20.46
N ARG A 857 8.97 22.93 20.97
CA ARG A 857 7.80 22.34 20.30
C ARG A 857 7.61 22.87 18.88
N THR A 858 7.92 24.13 18.61
CA THR A 858 7.85 24.71 17.26
C THR A 858 8.74 23.94 16.27
N ILE A 859 9.94 23.52 16.69
CA ILE A 859 10.85 22.71 15.85
C ILE A 859 10.21 21.35 15.54
N GLY A 860 9.63 20.69 16.55
CA GLY A 860 8.92 19.43 16.36
C GLY A 860 7.76 19.55 15.38
N ILE A 861 6.97 20.62 15.48
CA ILE A 861 5.85 20.89 14.56
C ILE A 861 6.34 21.10 13.14
N VAL A 862 7.34 21.97 12.96
CA VAL A 862 7.91 22.25 11.63
C VAL A 862 8.48 20.98 11.02
N THR A 863 9.19 20.16 11.80
CA THR A 863 9.76 18.89 11.33
C THR A 863 8.68 17.92 10.86
N LEU A 864 7.60 17.75 11.64
CA LEU A 864 6.47 16.89 11.26
C LEU A 864 5.79 17.38 9.97
N VAL A 865 5.45 18.67 9.91
CA VAL A 865 4.76 19.26 8.76
C VAL A 865 5.64 19.18 7.50
N LEU A 866 6.92 19.53 7.59
CA LEU A 866 7.86 19.42 6.47
C LEU A 866 8.00 17.97 5.99
N SER A 867 8.06 17.01 6.91
CA SER A 867 8.13 15.58 6.55
C SER A 867 6.89 15.14 5.76
N LEU A 868 5.69 15.56 6.19
CA LEU A 868 4.44 15.25 5.48
C LEU A 868 4.35 15.99 4.13
N VAL A 869 4.79 17.25 4.05
CA VAL A 869 4.87 17.98 2.78
C VAL A 869 5.84 17.29 1.81
N MET A 870 6.98 16.81 2.29
CA MET A 870 7.92 16.03 1.49
C MET A 870 7.32 14.72 1.00
N LEU A 871 6.55 14.01 1.83
CA LEU A 871 5.79 12.83 1.41
C LEU A 871 4.75 13.17 0.33
N ASN A 872 4.11 14.33 0.38
CA ASN A 872 3.18 14.77 -0.67
C ASN A 872 3.91 15.13 -1.97
N ALA A 873 5.02 15.87 -1.89
CA ALA A 873 5.83 16.20 -3.07
C ALA A 873 6.32 14.91 -3.76
N LEU A 874 6.76 13.94 -2.96
CA LEU A 874 7.11 12.61 -3.44
C LEU A 874 5.91 11.95 -4.14
N ALA A 875 4.75 11.95 -3.50
CA ALA A 875 3.54 11.38 -4.08
C ALA A 875 3.19 12.01 -5.43
N TYR A 876 3.24 13.34 -5.51
CA TYR A 876 2.93 14.07 -6.75
C TYR A 876 3.91 13.74 -7.87
N SER A 877 5.21 13.76 -7.57
CA SER A 877 6.24 13.45 -8.57
C SER A 877 6.07 12.04 -9.14
N THR A 878 5.69 11.10 -8.29
CA THR A 878 5.51 9.69 -8.68
C THR A 878 4.27 9.50 -9.55
N ILE A 879 3.14 10.12 -9.20
CA ILE A 879 1.91 10.06 -10.00
C ILE A 879 2.11 10.76 -11.35
N TRP A 880 2.78 11.92 -11.34
CA TRP A 880 3.12 12.65 -12.57
C TRP A 880 3.95 11.79 -13.52
N TRP A 881 4.98 11.11 -12.99
CA TRP A 881 5.82 10.22 -13.78
C TRP A 881 5.02 9.07 -14.42
N LEU A 882 4.13 8.42 -13.67
CA LEU A 882 3.25 7.39 -14.23
C LEU A 882 2.36 7.93 -15.34
N ARG A 883 1.79 9.13 -15.17
CA ARG A 883 0.92 9.74 -16.18
C ARG A 883 1.69 9.94 -17.49
N VAL A 884 2.94 10.39 -17.42
CA VAL A 884 3.81 10.55 -18.60
C VAL A 884 4.08 9.19 -19.27
N VAL A 885 4.44 8.18 -18.48
CA VAL A 885 4.72 6.82 -18.98
C VAL A 885 3.46 6.21 -19.62
N TYR A 886 2.31 6.31 -18.97
CA TYR A 886 1.06 5.71 -19.45
C TYR A 886 0.55 6.37 -20.73
N ASN A 887 0.61 7.70 -20.82
CA ASN A 887 0.26 8.43 -22.04
C ASN A 887 1.16 8.05 -23.23
N ALA A 888 2.43 7.69 -22.96
CA ALA A 888 3.33 7.19 -23.98
C ALA A 888 2.97 5.76 -24.45
N TYR A 889 2.34 4.94 -23.59
CA TYR A 889 1.84 3.61 -23.97
C TYR A 889 0.49 3.67 -24.68
N ALA A 890 -0.45 4.50 -24.21
CA ALA A 890 -1.79 4.62 -24.79
C ALA A 890 -1.78 5.22 -26.21
N SER A 891 -0.76 6.01 -26.56
CA SER A 891 -0.56 6.54 -27.92
C SER A 891 0.12 5.55 -28.88
N SER A 892 0.38 4.31 -28.43
CA SER A 892 0.99 3.23 -29.23
C SER A 892 0.07 2.03 -29.47
N GLY A 893 -1.18 2.11 -29.04
CA GLY A 893 -2.24 1.12 -29.28
C GLY A 893 -3.14 1.53 -30.43
#